data_AF-A0A8B6DT19-F1
#
_entry.id   AF-A0A8B6DT19-F1
#
_cell.length_a   1.000
_cell.length_b   1.000
_cell.length_c   1.000
_cell.angle_alpha   90.00
_cell.angle_beta   90.00
_cell.angle_gamma   90.00
#
_symmetry.space_group_name_H-M   'P 1'
#
loop_
_entity.id
_entity.type
_entity.pdbx_description
1 polymer ?
#
loop_
_entity_poly.entity_id
_entity_poly.type
_entity_poly.pdbx_seq_one_letter_code
_entity_poly.pdbx_strand_id
1 'polypeptide(L)'
;HLSLNDAVRSYKIGTDVAKRVFGFQPTSTDLKLRTTFWIVTSECFLVIADWFYKLLSSTNTREQDLGFVPSQALSMVSNAMCNELKEARRDKWGTEKYIQLWNNAFKMRIPEGDIRTDCMKRLQTNLKECLKEWKTEEQTKEIIDLYCTNVDTFEPGLQEILSLCALEAVDKCVNYLSNNQQYLEGTKLRHYGSLMSHVFDRNIDEEKLKKNRKAYLEHALKWPPFLVFAKMYMNVEYSSSLQDTCLSHMKIFVKTLNEACNALVDGSITIGHLDILLSGKDRFKSIVQELRRNEAAAILTTLQIREKELSAFRETVIVVKHFVYECKKIEGDVYDLERRLWQLTNLNQDNIEDDRLVLIKDVCRVQFPKFNATETAGTQNVQSSKPVIVGFNLSEEDLNAIPLVLQHTKAYSFKQIWIKNGRNTKLLKGRKLKVNEILTEVWPETRQQWVSLCEKLRNGDISFGDFEEYFYSEECNSSDKLEKELVGFTGDSTDCGWIQSRFDQFHNFKTVYTCLKGANAIMNIVGKYGLKGDFSHISQIIKITKGDDVEMKKFDVSLVKTCSILRGIDDKKVDCLTVFYKCQPLVDWLKDSMKSMYLYIWKSVAGLKELKVFVELASMSAGETDIEVDRVQFLHAATTGYAPLIFNLDTRCNDLHFIEMCESVWKELETDSKLPQKLRDTHQQLDWLKSVKQSHGSVEVSSLSQTEAINASGTYEVGNSREIISLQKPA
;
A
#
# COMPACT_ATOMS: atom_id res chain seq x y z
N HIS A 1 50.90 89.43 15.73
CA HIS A 1 49.89 89.87 14.75
C HIS A 1 50.42 89.59 13.35
N LEU A 2 50.01 88.46 12.76
CA LEU A 2 50.18 88.23 11.31
C LEU A 2 49.02 88.96 10.61
N SER A 3 49.29 89.66 9.52
CA SER A 3 48.27 90.40 8.78
C SER A 3 47.39 89.47 7.95
N LEU A 4 46.16 89.88 7.60
CA LEU A 4 45.29 89.13 6.67
C LEU A 4 46.02 88.81 5.34
N ASN A 5 46.89 89.71 4.89
CA ASN A 5 47.73 89.53 3.71
C ASN A 5 48.75 88.39 3.87
N ASP A 6 49.35 88.23 5.05
CA ASP A 6 50.26 87.13 5.34
C ASP A 6 49.52 85.78 5.33
N ALA A 7 48.28 85.76 5.85
CA ALA A 7 47.46 84.56 5.86
C ALA A 7 46.99 84.15 4.46
N VAL A 8 46.56 85.12 3.64
CA VAL A 8 46.26 84.90 2.21
C VAL A 8 47.49 84.36 1.48
N ARG A 9 48.68 84.92 1.74
CA ARG A 9 49.93 84.46 1.14
C ARG A 9 50.27 83.03 1.57
N SER A 10 50.18 82.70 2.85
CA SER A 10 50.42 81.35 3.37
C SER A 10 49.42 80.33 2.83
N TYR A 11 48.15 80.69 2.72
CA TYR A 11 47.12 79.82 2.13
C TYR A 11 47.34 79.61 0.62
N LYS A 12 47.71 80.65 -0.13
CA LYS A 12 48.07 80.54 -1.56
C LYS A 12 49.30 79.66 -1.75
N ILE A 13 50.35 79.84 -0.95
CA ILE A 13 51.54 78.97 -0.96
C ILE A 13 51.14 77.53 -0.65
N GLY A 14 50.35 77.29 0.40
CA GLY A 14 49.86 75.96 0.74
C GLY A 14 49.04 75.34 -0.40
N THR A 15 48.20 76.13 -1.06
CA THR A 15 47.39 75.69 -2.21
C THR A 15 48.25 75.36 -3.43
N ASP A 16 49.26 76.17 -3.73
CA ASP A 16 50.16 75.94 -4.87
C ASP A 16 51.07 74.73 -4.62
N VAL A 17 51.55 74.55 -3.38
CA VAL A 17 52.26 73.34 -2.96
C VAL A 17 51.36 72.12 -3.08
N ALA A 18 50.12 72.18 -2.57
CA ALA A 18 49.16 71.10 -2.69
C ALA A 18 48.86 70.77 -4.17
N LYS A 19 48.61 71.78 -5.02
CA LYS A 19 48.38 71.59 -6.46
C LYS A 19 49.58 70.96 -7.16
N ARG A 20 50.81 71.35 -6.81
CA ARG A 20 52.02 70.74 -7.38
C ARG A 20 52.23 69.32 -6.89
N VAL A 21 52.03 69.07 -5.60
CA VAL A 21 52.18 67.73 -5.01
C VAL A 21 51.12 66.78 -5.56
N PHE A 22 49.87 67.20 -5.64
CA PHE A 22 48.76 66.38 -6.12
C PHE A 22 48.64 66.31 -7.64
N GLY A 23 49.28 67.24 -8.36
CA GLY A 23 49.47 67.18 -9.81
C GLY A 23 50.71 66.37 -10.23
N PHE A 24 51.58 66.02 -9.28
CA PHE A 24 52.75 65.18 -9.51
C PHE A 24 52.36 63.72 -9.22
N GLN A 25 52.52 62.82 -10.19
CA GLN A 25 52.49 61.38 -9.91
C GLN A 25 53.84 61.00 -9.29
N PRO A 26 53.92 60.68 -7.98
CA PRO A 26 55.18 60.30 -7.38
C PRO A 26 55.72 59.05 -8.08
N THR A 27 56.99 59.09 -8.49
CA THR A 27 57.70 58.02 -9.21
C THR A 27 58.03 56.81 -8.32
N SER A 28 57.70 56.86 -7.03
CA SER A 28 57.85 55.73 -6.12
C SER A 28 56.90 54.61 -6.52
N THR A 29 57.44 53.43 -6.83
CA THR A 29 56.66 52.19 -6.96
C THR A 29 56.12 51.70 -5.61
N ASP A 30 56.66 52.21 -4.50
CA ASP A 30 56.16 51.92 -3.16
C ASP A 30 54.94 52.80 -2.83
N LEU A 31 53.79 52.18 -3.01
CA LEU A 31 52.47 52.73 -2.73
C LEU A 31 52.31 53.13 -1.24
N LYS A 32 53.08 52.58 -0.29
CA LYS A 32 52.97 52.91 1.15
C LYS A 32 53.58 54.25 1.45
N LEU A 33 54.78 54.48 0.92
CA LEU A 33 55.46 55.76 0.99
C LEU A 33 54.64 56.84 0.27
N ARG A 34 54.06 56.49 -0.88
CA ARG A 34 53.11 57.35 -1.61
C ARG A 34 51.91 57.72 -0.74
N THR A 35 51.09 56.77 -0.31
CA THR A 35 49.88 57.09 0.48
C THR A 35 50.20 57.86 1.78
N THR A 36 51.30 57.51 2.47
CA THR A 36 51.73 58.24 3.68
C THR A 36 52.11 59.68 3.38
N PHE A 37 52.86 59.93 2.30
CA PHE A 37 53.23 61.28 1.87
C PHE A 37 51.99 62.12 1.54
N TRP A 38 50.97 61.53 0.92
CA TRP A 38 49.72 62.21 0.59
C TRP A 38 48.87 62.54 1.81
N ILE A 39 48.83 61.67 2.83
CA ILE A 39 48.17 61.94 4.11
C ILE A 39 48.85 63.11 4.81
N VAL A 40 50.19 63.08 4.95
CA VAL A 40 50.95 64.15 5.64
C VAL A 40 50.82 65.49 4.90
N THR A 41 50.88 65.48 3.57
CA THR A 41 50.72 66.70 2.78
C THR A 41 49.30 67.28 2.90
N SER A 42 48.29 66.40 2.90
CA SER A 42 46.90 66.79 3.13
C SER A 42 46.71 67.37 4.53
N GLU A 43 47.28 66.74 5.56
CA GLU A 43 47.25 67.24 6.94
C GLU A 43 47.83 68.65 7.05
N CYS A 44 49.05 68.87 6.56
CA CYS A 44 49.68 70.19 6.54
C CYS A 44 48.82 71.25 5.85
N PHE A 45 48.24 70.92 4.70
CA PHE A 45 47.35 71.84 3.97
C PHE A 45 46.07 72.14 4.76
N LEU A 46 45.43 71.13 5.34
CA LEU A 46 44.18 71.29 6.10
C LEU A 46 44.38 72.10 7.39
N VAL A 47 45.55 72.00 8.04
CA VAL A 47 45.90 72.88 9.17
C VAL A 47 46.06 74.34 8.72
N ILE A 48 46.77 74.58 7.61
CA ILE A 48 46.92 75.93 7.03
C ILE A 48 45.55 76.50 6.64
N ALA A 49 44.68 75.64 6.09
CA ALA A 49 43.32 76.02 5.74
C ALA A 49 42.50 76.38 6.97
N ASP A 50 42.47 75.54 8.01
CA ASP A 50 41.73 75.83 9.24
C ASP A 50 42.14 77.15 9.87
N TRP A 51 43.45 77.41 9.97
CA TRP A 51 43.95 78.68 10.47
C TRP A 51 43.49 79.87 9.61
N PHE A 52 43.54 79.73 8.28
CA PHE A 52 43.09 80.76 7.35
C PHE A 52 41.59 81.05 7.48
N TYR A 53 40.75 80.02 7.57
CA TYR A 53 39.30 80.17 7.71
C TYR A 53 38.90 80.76 9.06
N LYS A 54 39.59 80.40 10.15
CA LYS A 54 39.41 81.03 11.48
C LYS A 54 39.79 82.51 11.47
N LEU A 55 40.80 82.89 10.68
CA LEU A 55 41.16 84.29 10.51
C LEU A 55 40.12 85.06 9.68
N LEU A 56 39.65 84.49 8.57
CA LEU A 56 38.61 85.10 7.73
C LEU A 56 37.30 85.36 8.50
N SER A 57 36.87 84.39 9.32
CA SER A 57 35.69 84.55 10.16
C SER A 57 35.90 85.64 11.22
N SER A 58 37.10 85.76 11.79
CA SER A 58 37.43 86.83 12.75
C SER A 58 37.49 88.24 12.11
N THR A 59 37.79 88.34 10.81
CA THR A 59 37.87 89.62 10.07
C THR A 59 36.61 89.95 9.28
N ASN A 60 35.54 89.14 9.40
CA ASN A 60 34.25 89.30 8.71
C ASN A 60 34.38 89.44 7.17
N THR A 61 35.43 88.83 6.61
CA THR A 61 35.79 88.92 5.19
C THR A 61 35.18 87.74 4.43
N ARG A 62 34.50 87.98 3.30
CA ARG A 62 33.89 86.90 2.52
C ARG A 62 34.92 86.25 1.59
N GLU A 63 34.78 84.95 1.35
CA GLU A 63 35.66 84.19 0.44
C GLU A 63 35.76 84.81 -0.96
N GLN A 64 34.67 85.41 -1.44
CA GLN A 64 34.55 86.03 -2.76
C GLN A 64 35.46 87.26 -2.94
N ASP A 65 35.87 87.89 -1.84
CA ASP A 65 36.65 89.14 -1.86
C ASP A 65 38.16 88.90 -2.03
N LEU A 66 38.60 87.63 -2.05
CA LEU A 66 40.02 87.25 -1.94
C LEU A 66 40.69 86.95 -3.29
N GLY A 67 39.92 86.93 -4.39
CA GLY A 67 40.41 86.67 -5.74
C GLY A 67 40.79 85.21 -6.03
N PHE A 68 40.41 84.27 -5.17
CA PHE A 68 40.52 82.82 -5.36
C PHE A 68 39.48 82.09 -4.50
N VAL A 69 39.19 80.81 -4.79
CA VAL A 69 38.12 80.03 -4.13
C VAL A 69 38.71 79.00 -3.16
N PRO A 70 38.78 79.29 -1.83
CA PRO A 70 39.44 78.42 -0.86
C PRO A 70 38.69 77.08 -0.67
N SER A 71 37.36 77.08 -0.79
CA SER A 71 36.51 75.89 -0.69
C SER A 71 36.79 74.86 -1.80
N GLN A 72 37.14 75.31 -3.00
CA GLN A 72 37.52 74.43 -4.11
C GLN A 72 38.86 73.73 -3.86
N ALA A 73 39.83 74.42 -3.25
CA ALA A 73 41.13 73.85 -2.91
C ALA A 73 41.00 72.77 -1.81
N LEU A 74 40.18 73.01 -0.79
CA LEU A 74 39.85 72.02 0.24
C LEU A 74 39.24 70.74 -0.33
N SER A 75 38.25 70.88 -1.24
CA SER A 75 37.62 69.75 -1.92
C SER A 75 38.63 68.99 -2.79
N MET A 76 39.47 69.71 -3.55
CA MET A 76 40.52 69.12 -4.38
C MET A 76 41.49 68.26 -3.56
N VAL A 77 42.04 68.80 -2.46
CA VAL A 77 42.98 68.07 -1.59
C VAL A 77 42.33 66.85 -0.95
N SER A 78 41.12 67.00 -0.43
CA SER A 78 40.39 65.90 0.20
C SER A 78 40.05 64.79 -0.79
N ASN A 79 39.63 65.13 -2.00
CA ASN A 79 39.32 64.16 -3.06
C ASN A 79 40.58 63.45 -3.56
N ALA A 80 41.68 64.19 -3.74
CA ALA A 80 42.94 63.63 -4.21
C ALA A 80 43.48 62.61 -3.20
N MET A 81 43.47 62.93 -1.90
CA MET A 81 43.81 62.00 -0.83
C MET A 81 42.89 60.76 -0.81
N CYS A 82 41.57 60.94 -0.92
CA CYS A 82 40.64 59.82 -0.96
C CYS A 82 40.89 58.91 -2.17
N ASN A 83 41.14 59.47 -3.36
CA ASN A 83 41.43 58.70 -4.56
C ASN A 83 42.71 57.86 -4.41
N GLU A 84 43.76 58.41 -3.80
CA GLU A 84 44.97 57.64 -3.49
C GLU A 84 44.73 56.48 -2.52
N LEU A 85 43.91 56.71 -1.49
CA LEU A 85 43.51 55.66 -0.57
C LEU A 85 42.66 54.57 -1.25
N LYS A 86 41.87 54.94 -2.28
CA LYS A 86 41.15 53.97 -3.14
C LYS A 86 42.10 53.19 -4.06
N GLU A 87 43.11 53.85 -4.62
CA GLU A 87 44.13 53.22 -5.48
C GLU A 87 45.01 52.21 -4.73
N ALA A 88 45.13 52.36 -3.41
CA ALA A 88 45.75 51.36 -2.53
C ALA A 88 44.94 50.05 -2.56
N ARG A 89 45.12 49.23 -3.59
CA ARG A 89 44.33 47.99 -3.77
C ARG A 89 44.59 47.00 -2.64
N ARG A 90 43.50 46.51 -2.04
CA ARG A 90 43.51 45.37 -1.09
C ARG A 90 44.32 44.19 -1.61
N ASP A 91 44.11 43.79 -2.87
CA ASP A 91 44.71 42.57 -3.45
C ASP A 91 46.24 42.55 -3.41
N LYS A 92 46.87 43.72 -3.29
CA LYS A 92 48.32 43.81 -3.20
C LYS A 92 48.85 43.54 -1.80
N TRP A 93 48.14 43.95 -0.74
CA TRP A 93 48.67 44.02 0.63
C TRP A 93 47.87 43.27 1.69
N GLY A 94 46.66 42.82 1.36
CA GLY A 94 45.73 42.23 2.31
C GLY A 94 44.89 43.28 3.06
N THR A 95 43.78 42.83 3.62
CA THR A 95 42.73 43.66 4.22
C THR A 95 43.17 44.43 5.45
N GLU A 96 43.91 43.79 6.36
CA GLU A 96 44.39 44.46 7.58
C GLU A 96 45.29 45.67 7.25
N LYS A 97 46.24 45.49 6.33
CA LYS A 97 47.14 46.58 5.91
C LYS A 97 46.40 47.69 5.17
N TYR A 98 45.39 47.33 4.37
CA TYR A 98 44.53 48.30 3.69
C TYR A 98 43.75 49.16 4.70
N ILE A 99 43.10 48.53 5.68
CA ILE A 99 42.37 49.25 6.74
C ILE A 99 43.31 50.11 7.60
N GLN A 100 44.53 49.65 7.86
CA GLN A 100 45.52 50.44 8.61
C GLN A 100 45.93 51.74 7.87
N LEU A 101 45.94 51.75 6.53
CA LEU A 101 46.18 52.99 5.77
C LEU A 101 45.07 54.00 5.98
N TRP A 102 43.81 53.56 5.92
CA TRP A 102 42.67 54.41 6.21
C TRP A 102 42.71 54.91 7.66
N ASN A 103 43.06 54.06 8.62
CA ASN A 103 43.25 54.45 10.02
C ASN A 103 44.26 55.59 10.18
N ASN A 104 45.36 55.58 9.42
CA ASN A 104 46.34 56.67 9.44
C ASN A 104 45.77 57.99 8.91
N ALA A 105 44.87 57.95 7.92
CA ALA A 105 44.17 59.14 7.44
C ALA A 105 43.20 59.69 8.50
N PHE A 106 42.51 58.83 9.24
CA PHE A 106 41.67 59.25 10.37
C PHE A 106 42.47 59.85 11.54
N LYS A 107 43.76 59.54 11.66
CA LYS A 107 44.69 60.06 12.69
C LYS A 107 45.26 61.45 12.41
N MET A 108 44.92 62.07 11.27
CA MET A 108 45.41 63.41 10.94
C MET A 108 45.06 64.43 12.03
N ARG A 109 46.04 65.26 12.43
CA ARG A 109 45.91 66.25 13.51
C ARG A 109 45.39 67.59 12.98
N ILE A 110 44.20 67.54 12.36
CA ILE A 110 43.47 68.73 11.94
C ILE A 110 42.78 69.33 13.18
N PRO A 111 42.86 70.66 13.43
CA PRO A 111 42.15 71.29 14.52
C PRO A 111 40.63 71.07 14.48
N GLU A 112 39.98 71.03 15.64
CA GLU A 112 38.52 70.93 15.72
C GLU A 112 37.84 72.14 15.04
N GLY A 113 36.82 71.86 14.23
CA GLY A 113 36.11 72.82 13.39
C GLY A 113 35.47 72.20 12.14
N ASP A 114 34.80 73.02 11.32
CA ASP A 114 34.04 72.56 10.15
C ASP A 114 34.89 71.81 9.11
N ILE A 115 36.15 72.19 8.95
CA ILE A 115 37.09 71.56 8.00
C ILE A 115 37.41 70.12 8.42
N ARG A 116 37.64 69.89 9.72
CA ARG A 116 37.86 68.54 10.25
C ARG A 116 36.60 67.70 10.08
N THR A 117 35.43 68.25 10.40
CA THR A 117 34.14 67.55 10.25
C THR A 117 33.88 67.16 8.79
N ASP A 118 34.07 68.06 7.83
CA ASP A 118 33.89 67.77 6.40
C ASP A 118 34.91 66.73 5.90
N CYS A 119 36.18 66.86 6.28
CA CYS A 119 37.23 65.91 5.91
C CYS A 119 36.95 64.49 6.44
N MET A 120 36.60 64.37 7.73
CA MET A 120 36.29 63.08 8.35
C MET A 120 35.04 62.46 7.70
N LYS A 121 33.98 63.24 7.47
CA LYS A 121 32.77 62.74 6.79
C LYS A 121 33.05 62.23 5.38
N ARG A 122 33.93 62.90 4.63
CA ARG A 122 34.38 62.43 3.30
C ARG A 122 35.17 61.13 3.40
N LEU A 123 36.13 61.03 4.32
CA LEU A 123 36.87 59.79 4.56
C LEU A 123 35.92 58.63 4.91
N GLN A 124 34.95 58.88 5.79
CA GLN A 124 33.97 57.86 6.17
C GLN A 124 33.11 57.40 5.00
N THR A 125 32.60 58.34 4.19
CA THR A 125 31.75 58.05 3.03
C THR A 125 32.52 57.23 1.99
N ASN A 126 33.75 57.65 1.65
CA ASN A 126 34.56 56.98 0.65
C ASN A 126 34.98 55.57 1.09
N LEU A 127 35.40 55.40 2.34
CA LEU A 127 35.74 54.08 2.85
C LEU A 127 34.52 53.15 2.86
N LYS A 128 33.35 53.65 3.29
CA LYS A 128 32.11 52.88 3.28
C LYS A 128 31.75 52.41 1.87
N GLU A 129 31.91 53.26 0.86
CA GLU A 129 31.72 52.88 -0.54
C GLU A 129 32.69 51.78 -0.97
N CYS A 130 33.98 51.90 -0.64
CA CYS A 130 34.97 50.87 -0.96
C CYS A 130 34.67 49.52 -0.31
N LEU A 131 34.26 49.52 0.96
CA LEU A 131 33.91 48.27 1.66
C LEU A 131 32.60 47.67 1.15
N LYS A 132 31.67 48.47 0.62
CA LYS A 132 30.45 47.95 -0.04
C LYS A 132 30.74 47.22 -1.35
N GLU A 133 31.83 47.54 -2.02
CA GLU A 133 32.27 46.81 -3.21
C GLU A 133 32.78 45.40 -2.87
N TRP A 134 33.06 45.12 -1.59
CA TRP A 134 33.52 43.82 -1.13
C TRP A 134 32.33 42.87 -1.02
N LYS A 135 32.17 42.05 -2.05
CA LYS A 135 31.01 41.16 -2.22
C LYS A 135 31.33 39.69 -2.03
N THR A 136 32.59 39.28 -2.04
CA THR A 136 32.94 37.85 -1.90
C THR A 136 32.84 37.40 -0.44
N GLU A 137 32.62 36.11 -0.24
CA GLU A 137 32.49 35.51 1.09
C GLU A 137 33.78 35.67 1.91
N GLU A 138 34.95 35.48 1.28
CA GLU A 138 36.26 35.66 1.93
C GLU A 138 36.48 37.13 2.35
N GLN A 139 36.08 38.09 1.52
CA GLN A 139 36.17 39.50 1.88
C GLN A 139 35.28 39.84 3.08
N THR A 140 34.10 39.21 3.14
CA THR A 140 33.13 39.38 4.22
C THR A 140 33.64 38.78 5.54
N LYS A 141 34.31 37.62 5.48
CA LYS A 141 34.97 36.98 6.63
C LYS A 141 36.08 37.84 7.22
N GLU A 142 36.92 38.42 6.36
CA GLU A 142 38.02 39.27 6.82
C GLU A 142 37.56 40.56 7.51
N ILE A 143 36.42 41.14 7.08
CA ILE A 143 35.81 42.29 7.77
C ILE A 143 35.35 41.85 9.18
N ILE A 144 34.71 40.69 9.29
CA ILE A 144 34.27 40.12 10.56
C ILE A 144 35.48 39.85 11.47
N ASP A 145 36.57 39.29 10.94
CA ASP A 145 37.80 39.03 11.69
C ASP A 145 38.41 40.30 12.25
N LEU A 146 38.51 41.35 11.42
CA LEU A 146 39.02 42.65 11.83
C LEU A 146 38.13 43.31 12.89
N TYR A 147 36.82 43.24 12.71
CA TYR A 147 35.86 43.78 13.67
C TYR A 147 35.99 43.08 15.02
N CYS A 148 36.01 41.74 15.04
CA CYS A 148 36.11 40.98 16.28
C CYS A 148 37.47 41.12 16.96
N THR A 149 38.56 41.33 16.22
CA THR A 149 39.93 41.21 16.77
C THR A 149 40.61 42.56 17.04
N ASN A 150 40.42 43.54 16.15
CA ASN A 150 41.27 44.74 16.11
C ASN A 150 40.48 46.06 16.16
N VAL A 151 39.14 46.04 16.17
CA VAL A 151 38.35 47.27 16.01
C VAL A 151 38.72 48.35 17.03
N ASP A 152 38.95 47.99 18.29
CA ASP A 152 39.28 48.94 19.36
C ASP A 152 40.64 49.65 19.15
N THR A 153 41.49 49.14 18.25
CA THR A 153 42.80 49.74 17.91
C THR A 153 42.70 50.85 16.85
N PHE A 154 41.53 51.03 16.25
CA PHE A 154 41.27 52.00 15.19
C PHE A 154 40.62 53.28 15.71
N GLU A 155 40.70 54.38 14.95
CA GLU A 155 40.04 55.64 15.28
C GLU A 155 38.50 55.52 15.30
N PRO A 156 37.77 56.27 16.14
CA PRO A 156 36.32 56.12 16.32
C PRO A 156 35.51 56.15 15.01
N GLY A 157 35.87 57.03 14.08
CA GLY A 157 35.20 57.13 12.77
C GLY A 157 35.37 55.89 11.89
N LEU A 158 36.47 55.15 12.07
CA LEU A 158 36.73 53.88 11.40
C LEU A 158 36.04 52.70 12.12
N GLN A 159 36.02 52.73 13.45
CA GLN A 159 35.28 51.75 14.26
C GLN A 159 33.80 51.70 13.87
N GLU A 160 33.17 52.87 13.71
CA GLU A 160 31.76 53.00 13.30
C GLU A 160 31.50 52.34 11.94
N ILE A 161 32.36 52.59 10.95
CA ILE A 161 32.22 52.01 9.61
C ILE A 161 32.41 50.50 9.64
N LEU A 162 33.46 50.03 10.32
CA LEU A 162 33.72 48.59 10.43
C LEU A 162 32.57 47.88 11.17
N SER A 163 31.99 48.50 12.20
CA SER A 163 30.80 47.98 12.88
C SER A 163 29.60 47.85 11.94
N LEU A 164 29.31 48.90 11.15
CA LEU A 164 28.21 48.87 10.18
C LEU A 164 28.44 47.81 9.10
N CYS A 165 29.65 47.76 8.54
CA CYS A 165 30.01 46.76 7.52
C CYS A 165 29.98 45.34 8.07
N ALA A 166 30.43 45.12 9.31
CA ALA A 166 30.38 43.81 9.97
C ALA A 166 28.92 43.38 10.21
N LEU A 167 28.04 44.27 10.65
CA LEU A 167 26.60 43.96 10.83
C LEU A 167 25.90 43.64 9.49
N GLU A 168 26.22 44.36 8.41
CA GLU A 168 25.71 44.06 7.06
C GLU A 168 26.26 42.72 6.53
N ALA A 169 27.48 42.35 6.93
CA ALA A 169 28.18 41.14 6.53
C ALA A 169 27.65 39.85 7.20
N VAL A 170 27.03 40.00 8.38
CA VAL A 170 26.59 38.89 9.23
C VAL A 170 25.73 37.86 8.47
N ASP A 171 24.73 38.30 7.69
CA ASP A 171 23.79 37.40 6.99
C ASP A 171 24.50 36.42 6.04
N LYS A 172 25.59 36.87 5.42
CA LYS A 172 26.36 36.08 4.45
C LYS A 172 27.34 35.12 5.13
N CYS A 173 27.63 35.33 6.40
CA CYS A 173 28.67 34.62 7.15
C CYS A 173 28.16 33.97 8.44
N VAL A 174 26.83 33.79 8.59
CA VAL A 174 26.22 33.17 9.78
C VAL A 174 26.86 31.82 10.12
N ASN A 175 27.10 30.96 9.13
CA ASN A 175 27.74 29.66 9.35
C ASN A 175 29.21 29.79 9.76
N TYR A 176 29.93 30.76 9.21
CA TYR A 176 31.32 31.05 9.59
C TYR A 176 31.38 31.53 11.05
N LEU A 177 30.57 32.54 11.40
CA LEU A 177 30.43 33.04 12.76
C LEU A 177 30.06 31.93 13.76
N SER A 178 29.15 31.04 13.35
CA SER A 178 28.68 29.95 14.20
C SER A 178 29.76 28.89 14.47
N ASN A 179 30.64 28.62 13.50
CA ASN A 179 31.65 27.58 13.63
C ASN A 179 32.97 28.09 14.24
N ASN A 180 33.17 29.41 14.28
CA ASN A 180 34.46 29.98 14.60
C ASN A 180 34.56 30.36 16.09
N GLN A 181 34.98 29.38 16.90
CA GLN A 181 35.09 29.52 18.36
C GLN A 181 36.25 30.43 18.81
N GLN A 182 37.12 30.85 17.89
CA GLN A 182 38.29 31.68 18.20
C GLN A 182 37.96 33.08 18.77
N TYR A 183 36.71 33.52 18.66
CA TYR A 183 36.25 34.80 19.19
C TYR A 183 35.67 34.72 20.61
N LEU A 184 35.65 33.53 21.21
CA LEU A 184 35.14 33.29 22.57
C LEU A 184 36.19 33.62 23.66
N GLU A 185 37.20 34.44 23.34
CA GLU A 185 38.32 34.76 24.23
C GLU A 185 38.59 36.27 24.29
N GLY A 186 38.84 36.77 25.51
CA GLY A 186 39.33 38.15 25.75
C GLY A 186 38.39 39.25 25.27
N THR A 187 38.97 40.35 24.75
CA THR A 187 38.23 41.52 24.26
C THR A 187 37.40 41.23 23.00
N LYS A 188 37.70 40.14 22.28
CA LYS A 188 36.99 39.73 21.05
C LYS A 188 35.54 39.33 21.32
N LEU A 189 35.29 38.79 22.51
CA LEU A 189 34.00 38.26 22.94
C LEU A 189 32.89 39.33 22.94
N ARG A 190 33.23 40.59 23.27
CA ARG A 190 32.27 41.70 23.28
C ARG A 190 31.73 41.99 21.89
N HIS A 191 32.64 42.13 20.93
CA HIS A 191 32.31 42.44 19.53
C HIS A 191 31.62 41.24 18.87
N TYR A 192 32.09 40.03 19.15
CA TYR A 192 31.43 38.81 18.70
C TYR A 192 30.00 38.68 19.26
N GLY A 193 29.79 38.94 20.56
CA GLY A 193 28.47 38.93 21.19
C GLY A 193 27.49 39.94 20.57
N SER A 194 27.99 41.13 20.22
CA SER A 194 27.23 42.15 19.48
C SER A 194 26.77 41.63 18.10
N LEU A 195 27.67 41.05 17.32
CA LEU A 195 27.32 40.47 16.01
C LEU A 195 26.34 39.31 16.15
N MET A 196 26.55 38.40 17.11
CA MET A 196 25.66 37.26 17.33
C MET A 196 24.28 37.72 17.79
N SER A 197 24.17 38.78 18.59
CA SER A 197 22.88 39.38 18.94
C SER A 197 22.15 39.92 17.71
N HIS A 198 22.88 40.55 16.77
CA HIS A 198 22.30 41.00 15.51
C HIS A 198 21.87 39.84 14.60
N VAL A 199 22.66 38.76 14.52
CA VAL A 199 22.25 37.50 13.84
C VAL A 199 20.91 37.05 14.40
N PHE A 200 20.79 37.05 15.72
CA PHE A 200 19.62 36.54 16.42
C PHE A 200 18.37 37.35 16.12
N ASP A 201 18.43 38.67 16.32
CA ASP A 201 17.29 39.57 16.13
C ASP A 201 16.75 39.53 14.69
N ARG A 202 17.62 39.33 13.69
CA ARG A 202 17.20 39.26 12.28
C ARG A 202 16.59 37.91 11.88
N ASN A 203 16.90 36.85 12.62
CA ASN A 203 16.42 35.49 12.32
C ASN A 203 15.21 35.08 13.17
N ILE A 204 14.83 35.89 14.15
CA ILE A 204 13.63 35.66 14.96
C ILE A 204 12.41 36.32 14.35
N ASP A 205 11.35 35.52 14.24
CA ASP A 205 9.99 35.98 13.97
C ASP A 205 9.22 35.96 15.31
N GLU A 206 9.19 37.11 16.00
CA GLU A 206 8.54 37.21 17.30
C GLU A 206 7.03 36.92 17.24
N GLU A 207 6.36 37.32 16.17
CA GLU A 207 4.92 37.09 16.03
C GLU A 207 4.60 35.59 15.91
N LYS A 208 5.45 34.85 15.19
CA LYS A 208 5.33 33.40 15.07
C LYS A 208 5.66 32.69 16.38
N LEU A 209 6.71 33.13 17.07
CA LEU A 209 7.15 32.52 18.34
C LEU A 209 6.13 32.76 19.47
N LYS A 210 5.55 33.96 19.58
CA LYS A 210 4.56 34.29 20.61
C LYS A 210 3.26 33.50 20.48
N LYS A 211 2.94 32.97 19.29
CA LYS A 211 1.69 32.23 19.03
C LYS A 211 1.67 30.82 19.61
N ASN A 212 2.82 30.12 19.71
CA ASN A 212 2.84 28.72 20.13
C ASN A 212 4.21 28.29 20.70
N ARG A 213 4.22 27.59 21.84
CA ARG A 213 5.43 26.96 22.43
C ARG A 213 6.11 25.98 21.48
N LYS A 214 5.33 25.27 20.65
CA LYS A 214 5.80 24.41 19.55
C LYS A 214 6.77 25.15 18.61
N ALA A 215 6.52 26.43 18.35
CA ALA A 215 7.35 27.24 17.45
C ALA A 215 8.76 27.47 18.00
N TYR A 216 8.91 27.60 19.34
CA TYR A 216 10.23 27.71 19.97
C TYR A 216 11.04 26.41 19.82
N LEU A 217 10.42 25.25 20.08
CA LEU A 217 11.10 23.95 19.87
C LEU A 217 11.48 23.75 18.40
N GLU A 218 10.55 24.01 17.48
CA GLU A 218 10.82 23.89 16.05
C GLU A 218 11.95 24.81 15.59
N HIS A 219 11.95 26.07 16.03
CA HIS A 219 12.97 27.02 15.63
C HIS A 219 14.35 26.62 16.16
N ALA A 220 14.46 26.25 17.45
CA ALA A 220 15.70 25.80 18.06
C ALA A 220 16.30 24.58 17.34
N LEU A 221 15.46 23.64 16.89
CA LEU A 221 15.92 22.45 16.18
C LEU A 221 16.17 22.68 14.69
N LYS A 222 15.45 23.62 14.04
CA LYS A 222 15.59 23.89 12.60
C LYS A 222 16.70 24.89 12.28
N TRP A 223 17.11 25.73 13.23
CA TRP A 223 18.11 26.78 13.04
C TRP A 223 19.51 26.32 13.49
N PRO A 224 20.45 25.98 12.58
CA PRO A 224 21.76 25.45 12.96
C PRO A 224 22.58 26.33 13.92
N PRO A 225 22.60 27.68 13.77
CA PRO A 225 23.31 28.57 14.69
C PRO A 225 22.85 28.50 16.14
N PHE A 226 21.63 27.98 16.41
CA PHE A 226 21.08 27.92 17.76
C PHE A 226 21.99 27.21 18.77
N LEU A 227 22.76 26.20 18.35
CA LEU A 227 23.71 25.50 19.23
C LEU A 227 24.77 26.44 19.80
N VAL A 228 25.21 27.43 19.02
CA VAL A 228 26.22 28.42 19.44
C VAL A 228 25.61 29.36 20.47
N PHE A 229 24.38 29.83 20.23
CA PHE A 229 23.65 30.62 21.21
C PHE A 229 23.42 29.86 22.51
N ALA A 230 23.11 28.56 22.44
CA ALA A 230 23.02 27.70 23.62
C ALA A 230 24.36 27.64 24.38
N LYS A 231 25.49 27.47 23.68
CA LYS A 231 26.84 27.50 24.28
C LYS A 231 27.17 28.84 24.93
N MET A 232 26.88 29.94 24.24
CA MET A 232 27.13 31.30 24.74
C MET A 232 26.25 31.59 25.97
N TYR A 233 24.98 31.20 25.95
CA TYR A 233 24.07 31.41 27.07
C TYR A 233 24.46 30.61 28.33
N MET A 234 24.99 29.39 28.16
CA MET A 234 25.41 28.55 29.29
C MET A 234 26.73 28.98 29.95
N ASN A 235 27.50 29.85 29.30
CA ASN A 235 28.73 30.42 29.87
C ASN A 235 28.45 31.85 30.35
N VAL A 236 28.67 32.12 31.64
CA VAL A 236 28.40 33.43 32.27
C VAL A 236 29.16 34.56 31.58
N GLU A 237 30.42 34.33 31.20
CA GLU A 237 31.24 35.33 30.52
C GLU A 237 30.69 35.64 29.13
N TYR A 238 30.28 34.61 28.38
CA TYR A 238 29.77 34.78 27.01
C TYR A 238 28.36 35.35 26.99
N SER A 239 27.52 34.95 27.94
CA SER A 239 26.17 35.47 28.09
C SER A 239 26.18 36.97 28.37
N SER A 240 27.21 37.49 29.05
CA SER A 240 27.33 38.93 29.34
C SER A 240 27.61 39.79 28.10
N SER A 241 28.05 39.18 26.99
CA SER A 241 28.31 39.91 25.74
C SER A 241 27.11 39.94 24.77
N LEU A 242 26.04 39.21 25.07
CA LEU A 242 24.80 39.22 24.31
C LEU A 242 23.88 40.37 24.74
N GLN A 243 23.05 40.86 23.81
CA GLN A 243 22.05 41.89 24.10
C GLN A 243 20.86 41.33 24.89
N ASP A 244 20.19 42.19 25.68
CA ASP A 244 19.08 41.82 26.56
C ASP A 244 17.91 41.16 25.82
N THR A 245 17.61 41.61 24.59
CA THR A 245 16.58 41.02 23.72
C THR A 245 16.90 39.55 23.42
N CYS A 246 18.13 39.27 22.98
CA CYS A 246 18.62 37.93 22.73
C CYS A 246 18.55 37.05 23.99
N LEU A 247 19.03 37.57 25.12
CA LEU A 247 18.99 36.86 26.41
C LEU A 247 17.57 36.52 26.86
N SER A 248 16.61 37.43 26.65
CA SER A 248 15.22 37.22 27.03
C SER A 248 14.56 36.06 26.26
N HIS A 249 14.81 35.98 24.96
CA HIS A 249 14.33 34.87 24.12
C HIS A 249 15.08 33.58 24.40
N MET A 250 16.41 33.64 24.59
CA MET A 250 17.20 32.46 24.96
C MET A 250 16.74 31.83 26.26
N LYS A 251 16.34 32.64 27.25
CA LYS A 251 15.71 32.14 28.47
C LYS A 251 14.43 31.34 28.19
N ILE A 252 13.59 31.80 27.25
CA ILE A 252 12.37 31.09 26.84
C ILE A 252 12.71 29.79 26.09
N PHE A 253 13.66 29.83 25.16
CA PHE A 253 14.13 28.63 24.44
C PHE A 253 14.66 27.57 25.41
N VAL A 254 15.55 27.94 26.31
CA VAL A 254 16.15 27.04 27.30
C VAL A 254 15.09 26.48 28.24
N LYS A 255 14.16 27.33 28.72
CA LYS A 255 13.01 26.88 29.51
C LYS A 255 12.18 25.83 28.76
N THR A 256 11.81 26.11 27.52
CA THR A 256 10.98 25.22 26.69
C THR A 256 11.69 23.90 26.40
N LEU A 257 12.99 23.93 26.10
CA LEU A 257 13.82 22.73 25.90
C LEU A 257 13.96 21.91 27.18
N ASN A 258 14.13 22.55 28.34
CA ASN A 258 14.20 21.88 29.63
C ASN A 258 12.86 21.21 29.99
N GLU A 259 11.74 21.89 29.77
CA GLU A 259 10.39 21.32 29.91
C GLU A 259 10.21 20.10 29.02
N ALA A 260 10.62 20.17 27.75
CA ALA A 260 10.58 19.03 26.83
C ALA A 260 11.48 17.86 27.28
N CYS A 261 12.67 18.16 27.81
CA CYS A 261 13.57 17.14 28.36
C CYS A 261 12.98 16.44 29.59
N ASN A 262 12.38 17.20 30.50
CA ASN A 262 11.70 16.64 31.68
C ASN A 262 10.49 15.79 31.26
N ALA A 263 9.74 16.27 30.28
CA ALA A 263 8.58 15.57 29.72
C ALA A 263 8.96 14.26 29.00
N LEU A 264 10.16 14.17 28.41
CA LEU A 264 10.69 12.91 27.90
C LEU A 264 10.89 11.90 29.04
N VAL A 265 11.55 12.34 30.12
CA VAL A 265 11.90 11.50 31.27
C VAL A 265 10.64 10.94 31.93
N ASP A 266 9.67 11.78 32.27
CA ASP A 266 8.45 11.35 32.96
C ASP A 266 7.35 10.80 32.01
N GLY A 267 7.53 10.93 30.69
CA GLY A 267 6.59 10.45 29.67
C GLY A 267 5.37 11.37 29.46
N SER A 268 5.37 12.58 30.02
CA SER A 268 4.34 13.59 29.79
C SER A 268 4.54 14.36 28.48
N ILE A 269 5.55 14.04 27.67
CA ILE A 269 5.72 14.68 26.36
C ILE A 269 4.52 14.40 25.45
N THR A 270 4.04 15.44 24.77
CA THR A 270 2.99 15.32 23.76
C THR A 270 3.52 14.63 22.51
N ILE A 271 2.66 13.92 21.78
CA ILE A 271 3.05 13.27 20.51
C ILE A 271 3.64 14.30 19.53
N GLY A 272 3.01 15.49 19.42
CA GLY A 272 3.48 16.55 18.52
C GLY A 272 4.85 17.11 18.90
N HIS A 273 5.15 17.31 20.19
CA HIS A 273 6.49 17.74 20.61
C HIS A 273 7.52 16.63 20.38
N LEU A 274 7.17 15.37 20.66
CA LEU A 274 8.04 14.23 20.40
C LEU A 274 8.39 14.11 18.90
N ASP A 275 7.43 14.32 18.00
CA ASP A 275 7.67 14.36 16.55
C ASP A 275 8.67 15.44 16.14
N ILE A 276 8.59 16.63 16.75
CA ILE A 276 9.53 17.73 16.49
C ILE A 276 10.93 17.36 16.95
N LEU A 277 11.06 16.77 18.16
CA LEU A 277 12.35 16.32 18.67
C LEU A 277 12.97 15.24 17.78
N LEU A 278 12.17 14.26 17.33
CA LEU A 278 12.62 13.19 16.44
C LEU A 278 12.97 13.69 15.04
N SER A 279 12.24 14.68 14.52
CA SER A 279 12.55 15.32 13.24
C SER A 279 13.89 16.08 13.28
N GLY A 280 14.26 16.61 14.44
CA GLY A 280 15.53 17.31 14.70
C GLY A 280 16.53 16.52 15.54
N LYS A 281 16.46 15.18 15.55
CA LYS A 281 17.14 14.29 16.52
C LYS A 281 18.62 14.59 16.75
N ASP A 282 19.39 14.75 15.67
CA ASP A 282 20.84 15.00 15.77
C ASP A 282 21.15 16.36 16.39
N ARG A 283 20.37 17.38 16.06
CA ARG A 283 20.54 18.73 16.63
C ARG A 283 20.06 18.78 18.07
N PHE A 284 18.94 18.14 18.38
CA PHE A 284 18.46 17.97 19.75
C PHE A 284 19.54 17.30 20.62
N LYS A 285 20.18 16.25 20.09
CA LYS A 285 21.32 15.61 20.75
C LYS A 285 22.45 16.59 21.09
N SER A 286 22.92 17.36 20.12
CA SER A 286 23.97 18.36 20.34
C SER A 286 23.55 19.45 21.34
N ILE A 287 22.30 19.92 21.26
CA ILE A 287 21.78 20.95 22.17
C ILE A 287 21.67 20.43 23.60
N VAL A 288 21.15 19.23 23.82
CA VAL A 288 21.04 18.62 25.14
C VAL A 288 22.41 18.35 25.75
N GLN A 289 23.39 17.95 24.93
CA GLN A 289 24.78 17.80 25.37
C GLN A 289 25.40 19.12 25.85
N GLU A 290 24.90 20.28 25.42
CA GLU A 290 25.35 21.58 25.93
C GLU A 290 24.53 22.06 27.13
N LEU A 291 23.20 22.05 27.02
CA LEU A 291 22.29 22.60 28.04
C LEU A 291 22.19 21.73 29.29
N ARG A 292 22.29 20.40 29.15
CA ARG A 292 22.10 19.43 30.23
C ARG A 292 23.18 18.35 30.23
N ARG A 293 24.46 18.76 30.16
CA ARG A 293 25.65 17.88 30.11
C ARG A 293 25.57 16.63 31.00
N ASN A 294 25.22 16.82 32.27
CA ASN A 294 25.20 15.75 33.27
C ASN A 294 24.08 14.72 33.05
N GLU A 295 22.98 15.12 32.40
CA GLU A 295 21.78 14.29 32.20
C GLU A 295 21.60 13.88 30.73
N ALA A 296 22.46 14.36 29.83
CA ALA A 296 22.32 14.19 28.40
C ALA A 296 22.23 12.71 28.00
N ALA A 297 23.07 11.85 28.59
CA ALA A 297 23.01 10.42 28.32
C ALA A 297 21.63 9.83 28.67
N ALA A 298 21.10 10.11 29.86
CA ALA A 298 19.79 9.60 30.30
C ALA A 298 18.62 10.13 29.45
N ILE A 299 18.65 11.42 29.09
CA ILE A 299 17.62 12.05 28.24
C ILE A 299 17.63 11.43 26.83
N LEU A 300 18.81 11.24 26.23
CA LEU A 300 18.93 10.68 24.88
C LEU A 300 18.55 9.20 24.84
N THR A 301 18.89 8.46 25.89
CA THR A 301 18.41 7.10 26.08
C THR A 301 16.89 7.07 26.22
N THR A 302 16.29 8.01 26.94
CA THR A 302 14.83 8.10 27.07
C THR A 302 14.16 8.47 25.74
N LEU A 303 14.76 9.36 24.94
CA LEU A 303 14.27 9.71 23.61
C LEU A 303 14.15 8.46 22.71
N GLN A 304 15.13 7.55 22.77
CA GLN A 304 15.08 6.28 22.02
C GLN A 304 13.93 5.37 22.48
N ILE A 305 13.63 5.37 23.78
CA ILE A 305 12.48 4.63 24.32
C ILE A 305 11.18 5.24 23.80
N ARG A 306 11.04 6.58 23.89
CA ARG A 306 9.84 7.30 23.40
C ARG A 306 9.63 7.13 21.90
N GLU A 307 10.71 7.06 21.11
CA GLU A 307 10.66 6.75 19.68
C GLU A 307 10.04 5.38 19.41
N LYS A 308 10.43 4.34 20.17
CA LYS A 308 9.82 3.01 20.06
C LYS A 308 8.35 3.01 20.46
N GLU A 309 8.00 3.69 21.56
CA GLU A 309 6.61 3.83 22.00
C GLU A 309 5.73 4.51 20.95
N LEU A 310 6.22 5.59 20.35
CA LEU A 310 5.50 6.32 19.31
C LEU A 310 5.30 5.48 18.04
N SER A 311 6.32 4.74 17.61
CA SER A 311 6.22 3.83 16.48
C SER A 311 5.20 2.73 16.73
N ALA A 312 5.26 2.05 17.87
CA ALA A 312 4.30 1.01 18.25
C ALA A 312 2.87 1.56 18.34
N PHE A 313 2.70 2.77 18.87
CA PHE A 313 1.39 3.43 18.93
C PHE A 313 0.84 3.70 17.52
N ARG A 314 1.65 4.24 16.60
CA ARG A 314 1.25 4.52 15.21
C ARG A 314 0.87 3.26 14.45
N GLU A 315 1.64 2.19 14.60
CA GLU A 315 1.31 0.89 14.02
C GLU A 315 -0.03 0.37 14.57
N THR A 316 -0.23 0.48 15.88
CA THR A 316 -1.47 0.03 16.53
C THR A 316 -2.67 0.86 16.09
N VAL A 317 -2.52 2.17 15.87
CA VAL A 317 -3.58 3.03 15.29
C VAL A 317 -4.06 2.47 13.93
N ILE A 318 -3.14 2.08 13.06
CA ILE A 318 -3.47 1.52 11.73
C ILE A 318 -4.20 0.18 11.89
N VAL A 319 -3.66 -0.71 12.74
CA VAL A 319 -4.22 -2.02 13.03
C VAL A 319 -5.64 -1.91 13.60
N VAL A 320 -5.85 -1.09 14.64
CA VAL A 320 -7.16 -0.86 15.26
C VAL A 320 -8.15 -0.26 14.26
N LYS A 321 -7.71 0.67 13.40
CA LYS A 321 -8.55 1.26 12.35
C LYS A 321 -9.06 0.21 11.37
N HIS A 322 -8.22 -0.73 10.94
CA HIS A 322 -8.64 -1.84 10.07
C HIS A 322 -9.56 -2.82 10.81
N PHE A 323 -9.28 -3.10 12.09
CA PHE A 323 -10.13 -3.97 12.89
C PHE A 323 -11.55 -3.42 13.09
N VAL A 324 -11.67 -2.11 13.33
CA VAL A 324 -12.97 -1.41 13.34
C VAL A 324 -13.73 -1.65 12.03
N TYR A 325 -13.05 -1.57 10.89
CA TYR A 325 -13.66 -1.81 9.58
C TYR A 325 -14.16 -3.26 9.43
N GLU A 326 -13.39 -4.27 9.86
CA GLU A 326 -13.83 -5.67 9.84
C GLU A 326 -14.99 -5.93 10.81
N CYS A 327 -14.99 -5.31 11.99
CA CYS A 327 -16.09 -5.40 12.95
C CYS A 327 -17.39 -4.80 12.39
N LYS A 328 -17.32 -3.71 11.62
CA LYS A 328 -18.52 -3.12 10.99
C LYS A 328 -19.20 -4.05 9.99
N LYS A 329 -18.46 -4.92 9.29
CA LYS A 329 -19.04 -5.89 8.34
C LYS A 329 -19.94 -6.93 9.03
N ILE A 330 -19.71 -7.17 10.31
CA ILE A 330 -20.54 -8.04 11.16
C ILE A 330 -21.48 -7.25 12.07
N GLU A 331 -21.65 -5.95 11.79
CA GLU A 331 -22.47 -5.03 12.57
C GLU A 331 -22.09 -4.94 14.06
N GLY A 332 -20.79 -4.99 14.34
CA GLY A 332 -20.24 -4.73 15.67
C GLY A 332 -20.52 -3.32 16.17
N ASP A 333 -20.75 -3.20 17.48
CA ASP A 333 -20.77 -1.94 18.20
C ASP A 333 -19.35 -1.49 18.51
N VAL A 334 -18.82 -0.66 17.60
CA VAL A 334 -17.45 -0.12 17.66
C VAL A 334 -17.43 1.37 18.03
N TYR A 335 -18.56 1.95 18.45
CA TYR A 335 -18.68 3.40 18.67
C TYR A 335 -17.62 3.94 19.63
N ASP A 336 -17.44 3.29 20.79
CA ASP A 336 -16.46 3.71 21.79
C ASP A 336 -15.02 3.62 21.28
N LEU A 337 -14.69 2.55 20.54
CA LEU A 337 -13.37 2.35 19.96
C LEU A 337 -13.08 3.36 18.84
N GLU A 338 -14.06 3.68 18.00
CA GLU A 338 -13.97 4.71 16.97
C GLU A 338 -13.81 6.10 17.55
N ARG A 339 -14.61 6.42 18.58
CA ARG A 339 -14.49 7.69 19.31
C ARG A 339 -13.09 7.82 19.90
N ARG A 340 -12.57 6.74 20.50
CA ARG A 340 -11.22 6.74 21.08
C ARG A 340 -10.14 6.90 20.02
N LEU A 341 -10.24 6.18 18.90
CA LEU A 341 -9.35 6.34 17.74
C LEU A 341 -9.32 7.78 17.25
N TRP A 342 -10.50 8.40 17.08
CA TRP A 342 -10.62 9.80 16.64
C TRP A 342 -9.97 10.78 17.62
N GLN A 343 -10.20 10.61 18.93
CA GLN A 343 -9.56 11.44 19.96
C GLN A 343 -8.03 11.34 19.91
N LEU A 344 -7.52 10.11 19.76
CA LEU A 344 -6.08 9.86 19.77
C LEU A 344 -5.36 10.35 18.51
N THR A 345 -6.05 10.46 17.36
CA THR A 345 -5.44 10.92 16.10
C THR A 345 -5.64 12.39 15.81
N ASN A 346 -6.78 12.98 16.20
CA ASN A 346 -7.18 14.32 15.74
C ASN A 346 -6.96 15.44 16.76
N LEU A 347 -6.66 15.12 18.02
CA LEU A 347 -6.38 16.14 19.05
C LEU A 347 -4.98 16.80 18.91
N ASN A 348 -4.21 16.45 17.88
CA ASN A 348 -2.88 17.03 17.61
C ASN A 348 -2.90 18.12 16.51
N GLN A 349 -4.07 18.63 16.12
CA GLN A 349 -4.19 19.71 15.13
C GLN A 349 -3.94 21.09 15.76
N ASP A 350 -3.29 21.97 14.99
CA ASP A 350 -2.94 23.33 15.42
C ASP A 350 -4.24 24.11 15.74
N ASN A 351 -4.44 24.50 17.01
CA ASN A 351 -5.53 25.29 17.63
C ASN A 351 -6.20 24.63 18.86
N ILE A 352 -5.62 23.57 19.43
CA ILE A 352 -6.12 22.93 20.66
C ILE A 352 -5.33 23.44 21.88
N GLU A 353 -6.01 23.78 22.98
CA GLU A 353 -5.39 24.14 24.27
C GLU A 353 -4.40 23.03 24.71
N ASP A 354 -3.21 23.41 25.22
CA ASP A 354 -2.10 22.48 25.58
C ASP A 354 -2.58 21.29 26.44
N ASP A 355 -3.58 21.50 27.31
CA ASP A 355 -4.13 20.50 28.24
C ASP A 355 -4.96 19.39 27.56
N ARG A 356 -5.30 19.52 26.27
CA ARG A 356 -6.06 18.53 25.49
C ARG A 356 -5.20 17.72 24.53
N LEU A 357 -3.89 17.95 24.51
CA LEU A 357 -2.95 17.21 23.67
C LEU A 357 -2.72 15.80 24.19
N VAL A 358 -2.44 14.87 23.28
CA VAL A 358 -2.20 13.46 23.63
C VAL A 358 -0.76 13.28 24.12
N LEU A 359 -0.60 12.84 25.37
CA LEU A 359 0.69 12.52 25.97
C LEU A 359 1.11 11.09 25.67
N ILE A 360 2.42 10.83 25.56
CA ILE A 360 2.91 9.49 25.24
C ILE A 360 2.55 8.47 26.34
N LYS A 361 2.63 8.85 27.62
CA LYS A 361 2.25 7.99 28.77
C LYS A 361 0.78 7.58 28.81
N ASP A 362 -0.10 8.33 28.14
CA ASP A 362 -1.55 8.05 28.11
C ASP A 362 -1.91 7.04 27.01
N VAL A 363 -1.00 6.80 26.07
CA VAL A 363 -1.22 5.87 24.95
C VAL A 363 -0.31 4.65 25.00
N CYS A 364 0.88 4.77 25.60
CA CYS A 364 1.87 3.73 25.66
C CYS A 364 2.60 3.73 27.02
N ARG A 365 3.00 2.56 27.48
CA ARG A 365 3.84 2.36 28.66
C ARG A 365 5.05 1.52 28.28
N VAL A 366 6.14 1.70 29.00
CA VAL A 366 7.36 0.90 28.82
C VAL A 366 7.35 -0.25 29.82
N GLN A 367 7.51 -1.47 29.32
CA GLN A 367 7.84 -2.61 30.15
C GLN A 367 9.31 -2.98 29.99
N PHE A 368 10.02 -3.07 31.11
CA PHE A 368 11.39 -3.57 31.16
C PHE A 368 11.39 -5.05 31.54
N PRO A 369 12.28 -5.89 30.97
CA PRO A 369 12.39 -7.29 31.36
C PRO A 369 12.67 -7.42 32.86
N LYS A 370 12.02 -8.38 33.52
CA LYS A 370 12.34 -8.74 34.92
C LYS A 370 13.71 -9.43 34.92
N PHE A 371 14.70 -8.85 35.60
CA PHE A 371 16.01 -9.47 35.79
C PHE A 371 16.02 -10.33 37.06
N ASN A 372 16.66 -11.51 36.97
CA ASN A 372 17.08 -12.27 38.15
C ASN A 372 18.25 -11.51 38.81
N ALA A 373 18.26 -11.44 40.13
CA ALA A 373 19.00 -10.47 40.95
C ALA A 373 20.55 -10.56 40.95
N THR A 374 21.19 -11.14 39.93
CA THR A 374 22.63 -11.43 39.93
C THR A 374 23.45 -10.74 38.84
N GLU A 375 22.87 -9.88 37.99
CA GLU A 375 23.64 -9.14 36.98
C GLU A 375 23.57 -7.63 37.21
N THR A 376 24.76 -7.02 37.26
CA THR A 376 25.02 -5.61 37.58
C THR A 376 24.15 -4.65 36.76
N ALA A 377 23.37 -3.84 37.49
CA ALA A 377 22.57 -2.75 36.97
C ALA A 377 23.46 -1.65 36.39
N GLY A 378 23.57 -1.59 35.06
CA GLY A 378 24.24 -0.49 34.38
C GLY A 378 24.19 -0.64 32.87
N THR A 379 23.43 0.24 32.21
CA THR A 379 23.54 0.58 30.77
C THR A 379 23.14 -0.42 29.68
N GLN A 380 22.72 -1.67 29.95
CA GLN A 380 22.34 -2.61 28.87
C GLN A 380 20.83 -2.86 28.65
N ASN A 381 19.90 -2.12 29.28
CA ASN A 381 18.49 -2.53 29.35
C ASN A 381 17.48 -1.72 28.48
N VAL A 382 17.96 -0.94 27.50
CA VAL A 382 17.10 -0.05 26.68
C VAL A 382 16.79 -0.62 25.29
N GLN A 383 17.65 -1.51 24.78
CA GLN A 383 17.33 -2.21 23.54
C GLN A 383 16.21 -3.24 23.75
N SER A 384 16.11 -3.83 24.94
CA SER A 384 15.13 -4.84 25.35
C SER A 384 13.79 -4.28 25.84
N SER A 385 13.61 -2.96 25.91
CA SER A 385 12.36 -2.35 26.35
C SER A 385 11.21 -2.68 25.39
N LYS A 386 10.09 -3.21 25.89
CA LYS A 386 8.89 -3.51 25.11
C LYS A 386 7.82 -2.41 25.31
N PRO A 387 7.33 -1.76 24.24
CA PRO A 387 6.20 -0.84 24.34
C PRO A 387 4.90 -1.62 24.57
N VAL A 388 4.07 -1.14 25.50
CA VAL A 388 2.76 -1.70 25.84
C VAL A 388 1.70 -0.63 25.61
N ILE A 389 0.82 -0.86 24.65
CA ILE A 389 -0.21 0.10 24.28
C ILE A 389 -1.37 0.04 25.27
N VAL A 390 -1.77 1.21 25.78
CA VAL A 390 -2.87 1.36 26.75
C VAL A 390 -3.95 2.34 26.28
N GLY A 391 -3.70 3.05 25.17
CA GLY A 391 -4.56 4.14 24.72
C GLY A 391 -5.97 3.70 24.28
N PHE A 392 -6.18 2.46 23.84
CA PHE A 392 -7.42 2.04 23.16
C PHE A 392 -8.51 1.46 24.07
N ASN A 393 -8.29 1.39 25.39
CA ASN A 393 -9.17 0.67 26.34
C ASN A 393 -9.40 -0.81 25.94
N LEU A 394 -8.37 -1.43 25.35
CA LEU A 394 -8.32 -2.85 25.01
C LEU A 394 -7.25 -3.50 25.89
N SER A 395 -7.43 -4.78 26.23
CA SER A 395 -6.41 -5.53 26.95
C SER A 395 -5.20 -5.83 26.06
N GLU A 396 -4.06 -6.21 26.65
CA GLU A 396 -2.89 -6.64 25.86
C GLU A 396 -3.22 -7.90 25.04
N GLU A 397 -4.05 -8.80 25.58
CA GLU A 397 -4.54 -9.99 24.87
C GLU A 397 -5.36 -9.61 23.63
N ASP A 398 -6.28 -8.65 23.76
CA ASP A 398 -7.09 -8.14 22.65
C ASP A 398 -6.21 -7.53 21.55
N LEU A 399 -5.25 -6.69 21.93
CA LEU A 399 -4.35 -6.03 20.99
C LEU A 399 -3.40 -7.03 20.30
N ASN A 400 -3.06 -8.14 20.95
CA ASN A 400 -2.29 -9.22 20.33
C ASN A 400 -3.16 -10.11 19.40
N ALA A 401 -4.46 -10.26 19.70
CA ALA A 401 -5.38 -11.03 18.88
C ALA A 401 -5.78 -10.31 17.58
N ILE A 402 -5.96 -8.99 17.63
CA ILE A 402 -6.41 -8.19 16.47
C ILE A 402 -5.54 -8.39 15.21
N PRO A 403 -4.19 -8.31 15.26
CA PRO A 403 -3.36 -8.58 14.09
C PRO A 403 -3.59 -9.96 13.48
N LEU A 404 -3.84 -10.99 14.31
CA LEU A 404 -4.15 -12.34 13.85
C LEU A 404 -5.50 -12.35 13.12
N VAL A 405 -6.54 -11.76 13.71
CA VAL A 405 -7.85 -11.59 13.05
C VAL A 405 -7.66 -10.96 11.66
N LEU A 406 -6.95 -9.83 11.60
CA LEU A 406 -6.73 -9.10 10.36
C LEU A 406 -5.93 -9.90 9.33
N GLN A 407 -4.92 -10.66 9.77
CA GLN A 407 -4.17 -11.55 8.89
C GLN A 407 -5.07 -12.59 8.22
N HIS A 408 -5.95 -13.23 9.00
CA HIS A 408 -6.86 -14.25 8.49
C HIS A 408 -8.00 -13.67 7.63
N THR A 409 -8.51 -12.48 7.93
CA THR A 409 -9.55 -11.81 7.11
C THR A 409 -9.11 -11.45 5.68
N LYS A 410 -7.82 -11.60 5.35
CA LYS A 410 -7.32 -11.52 3.96
C LYS A 410 -7.78 -12.70 3.11
N ALA A 411 -8.01 -13.87 3.71
CA ALA A 411 -8.59 -15.03 3.03
C ALA A 411 -10.10 -14.83 2.84
N TYR A 412 -10.61 -15.09 1.64
CA TYR A 412 -12.01 -14.92 1.33
C TYR A 412 -12.88 -15.90 2.14
N SER A 413 -12.48 -17.17 2.18
CA SER A 413 -13.12 -18.22 2.98
C SER A 413 -13.26 -17.84 4.44
N PHE A 414 -12.19 -17.33 5.07
CA PHE A 414 -12.23 -16.85 6.44
C PHE A 414 -13.23 -15.71 6.60
N LYS A 415 -13.23 -14.76 5.67
CA LYS A 415 -14.15 -13.61 5.69
C LYS A 415 -15.62 -14.03 5.59
N GLN A 416 -15.94 -15.07 4.82
CA GLN A 416 -17.30 -15.62 4.77
C GLN A 416 -17.73 -16.21 6.11
N ILE A 417 -16.88 -17.05 6.70
CA ILE A 417 -17.15 -17.64 8.03
C ILE A 417 -17.24 -16.54 9.10
N TRP A 418 -16.36 -15.53 9.05
CA TRP A 418 -16.39 -14.37 9.94
C TRP A 418 -17.73 -13.64 9.87
N ILE A 419 -18.23 -13.38 8.66
CA ILE A 419 -19.51 -12.71 8.45
C ILE A 419 -20.68 -13.58 8.94
N LYS A 420 -20.65 -14.88 8.65
CA LYS A 420 -21.68 -15.83 9.07
C LYS A 420 -21.75 -15.94 10.59
N ASN A 421 -20.62 -16.17 11.26
CA ASN A 421 -20.57 -16.30 12.72
C ASN A 421 -20.90 -14.98 13.43
N GLY A 422 -20.43 -13.85 12.90
CA GLY A 422 -20.79 -12.54 13.42
C GLY A 422 -22.31 -12.29 13.35
N ARG A 423 -22.95 -12.61 12.22
CA ARG A 423 -24.42 -12.51 12.07
C ARG A 423 -25.16 -13.47 12.99
N ASN A 424 -24.73 -14.72 13.10
CA ASN A 424 -25.35 -15.71 13.99
C ASN A 424 -25.26 -15.29 15.45
N THR A 425 -24.08 -14.86 15.90
CA THR A 425 -23.88 -14.37 17.27
C THR A 425 -24.73 -13.13 17.53
N LYS A 426 -24.81 -12.19 16.59
CA LYS A 426 -25.70 -11.02 16.69
C LYS A 426 -27.17 -11.45 16.83
N LEU A 427 -27.64 -12.40 16.02
CA LEU A 427 -29.01 -12.92 16.09
C LEU A 427 -29.30 -13.54 17.45
N LEU A 428 -28.36 -14.33 18.00
CA LEU A 428 -28.48 -14.93 19.33
C LEU A 428 -28.55 -13.87 20.45
N LYS A 429 -27.81 -12.77 20.34
CA LYS A 429 -27.79 -11.70 21.35
C LYS A 429 -28.92 -10.68 21.17
N GLY A 430 -29.55 -10.60 20.01
CA GLY A 430 -30.60 -9.62 19.69
C GLY A 430 -30.14 -8.15 19.62
N ARG A 431 -28.83 -7.90 19.64
CA ARG A 431 -28.22 -6.55 19.59
C ARG A 431 -26.86 -6.58 18.88
N LYS A 432 -26.31 -5.40 18.58
CA LYS A 432 -24.94 -5.28 18.07
C LYS A 432 -23.93 -5.86 19.07
N LEU A 433 -22.87 -6.46 18.52
CA LEU A 433 -21.83 -7.16 19.29
C LEU A 433 -20.78 -6.16 19.78
N LYS A 434 -20.48 -6.15 21.07
CA LYS A 434 -19.39 -5.34 21.62
C LYS A 434 -18.04 -5.88 21.15
N VAL A 435 -17.02 -5.02 21.10
CA VAL A 435 -15.65 -5.42 20.69
C VAL A 435 -15.12 -6.64 21.47
N ASN A 436 -15.31 -6.66 22.80
CA ASN A 436 -14.91 -7.80 23.62
C ASN A 436 -15.62 -9.10 23.17
N GLU A 437 -16.93 -9.06 22.94
CA GLU A 437 -17.71 -10.23 22.49
C GLU A 437 -17.25 -10.72 21.11
N ILE A 438 -16.86 -9.80 20.22
CA ILE A 438 -16.28 -10.16 18.91
C ILE A 438 -14.97 -10.93 19.09
N LEU A 439 -14.12 -10.49 20.02
CA LEU A 439 -12.82 -11.11 20.27
C LEU A 439 -12.92 -12.42 21.07
N THR A 440 -13.92 -12.57 21.94
CA THR A 440 -14.08 -13.76 22.81
C THR A 440 -15.04 -14.81 22.27
N GLU A 441 -16.04 -14.43 21.48
CA GLU A 441 -17.06 -15.35 20.95
C GLU A 441 -16.88 -15.59 19.45
N VAL A 442 -16.83 -14.52 18.63
CA VAL A 442 -16.78 -14.64 17.16
C VAL A 442 -15.41 -15.11 16.68
N TRP A 443 -14.33 -14.49 17.14
CA TRP A 443 -12.97 -14.79 16.67
C TRP A 443 -12.54 -16.25 16.91
N PRO A 444 -12.66 -16.82 18.13
CA PRO A 444 -12.24 -18.20 18.37
C PRO A 444 -13.08 -19.19 17.58
N GLU A 445 -14.39 -18.97 17.48
CA GLU A 445 -15.30 -19.83 16.72
C GLU A 445 -15.00 -19.78 15.22
N THR A 446 -14.84 -18.59 14.63
CA THR A 446 -14.45 -18.43 13.23
C THR A 446 -13.10 -19.09 12.96
N ARG A 447 -12.11 -18.92 13.83
CA ARG A 447 -10.79 -19.55 13.65
C ARG A 447 -10.91 -21.08 13.68
N GLN A 448 -11.64 -21.64 14.63
CA GLN A 448 -11.83 -23.09 14.74
C GLN A 448 -12.54 -23.67 13.50
N GLN A 449 -13.63 -23.04 13.08
CA GLN A 449 -14.38 -23.49 11.90
C GLN A 449 -13.53 -23.37 10.63
N TRP A 450 -12.77 -22.28 10.49
CA TRP A 450 -11.90 -22.07 9.33
C TRP A 450 -10.76 -23.09 9.28
N VAL A 451 -10.09 -23.38 10.41
CA VAL A 451 -9.07 -24.43 10.46
C VAL A 451 -9.66 -25.80 10.09
N SER A 452 -10.84 -26.13 10.63
CA SER A 452 -11.55 -27.37 10.27
C SER A 452 -11.91 -27.42 8.78
N LEU A 453 -12.34 -26.30 8.19
CA LEU A 453 -12.64 -26.20 6.76
C LEU A 453 -11.38 -26.43 5.92
N CYS A 454 -10.25 -25.83 6.30
CA CYS A 454 -8.97 -26.05 5.64
C CYS A 454 -8.51 -27.51 5.70
N GLU A 455 -8.67 -28.18 6.84
CA GLU A 455 -8.35 -29.61 7.00
C GLU A 455 -9.25 -30.50 6.13
N LYS A 456 -10.57 -30.26 6.16
CA LYS A 456 -11.54 -30.98 5.31
C LYS A 456 -11.23 -30.78 3.83
N LEU A 457 -10.86 -29.57 3.43
CA LEU A 457 -10.50 -29.25 2.06
C LEU A 457 -9.25 -30.01 1.62
N ARG A 458 -8.20 -30.02 2.45
CA ARG A 458 -6.97 -30.78 2.18
C ARG A 458 -7.25 -32.28 2.02
N ASN A 459 -8.00 -32.86 2.95
CA ASN A 459 -8.31 -34.30 2.93
C ASN A 459 -9.39 -34.69 1.90
N GLY A 460 -10.15 -33.71 1.38
CA GLY A 460 -11.26 -33.94 0.45
C GLY A 460 -12.55 -34.38 1.11
N ASP A 461 -12.64 -34.21 2.43
CA ASP A 461 -13.84 -34.42 3.24
C ASP A 461 -14.83 -33.26 3.14
N ILE A 462 -14.41 -32.13 2.55
CA ILE A 462 -15.31 -31.01 2.27
C ILE A 462 -16.39 -31.46 1.27
N SER A 463 -17.62 -31.01 1.46
CA SER A 463 -18.69 -31.26 0.50
C SER A 463 -18.71 -30.23 -0.60
N PHE A 464 -19.40 -30.55 -1.70
CA PHE A 464 -19.55 -29.59 -2.81
C PHE A 464 -20.33 -28.34 -2.40
N GLY A 465 -21.33 -28.47 -1.52
CA GLY A 465 -22.10 -27.33 -0.99
C GLY A 465 -21.25 -26.41 -0.14
N ASP A 466 -20.46 -26.96 0.80
CA ASP A 466 -19.51 -26.18 1.61
C ASP A 466 -18.45 -25.52 0.72
N PHE A 467 -17.96 -26.22 -0.31
CA PHE A 467 -17.00 -25.65 -1.25
C PHE A 467 -17.60 -24.46 -2.01
N GLU A 468 -18.84 -24.61 -2.50
CA GLU A 468 -19.55 -23.54 -3.18
C GLU A 468 -19.83 -22.34 -2.24
N GLU A 469 -20.25 -22.59 -1.00
CA GLU A 469 -20.58 -21.53 -0.04
C GLU A 469 -19.36 -20.69 0.36
N TYR A 470 -18.21 -21.32 0.65
CA TYR A 470 -17.07 -20.63 1.25
C TYR A 470 -15.94 -20.29 0.28
N PHE A 471 -15.85 -20.96 -0.87
CA PHE A 471 -14.75 -20.78 -1.83
C PHE A 471 -15.20 -20.30 -3.20
N TYR A 472 -16.50 -20.33 -3.52
CA TYR A 472 -17.01 -19.94 -4.82
C TYR A 472 -17.85 -18.65 -4.75
N SER A 473 -17.62 -17.73 -5.68
CA SER A 473 -18.49 -16.56 -5.89
C SER A 473 -18.50 -16.16 -7.37
N GLU A 474 -19.63 -15.62 -7.84
CA GLU A 474 -19.77 -15.14 -9.23
C GLU A 474 -18.75 -14.03 -9.59
N GLU A 475 -18.32 -13.26 -8.60
CA GLU A 475 -17.27 -12.23 -8.72
C GLU A 475 -15.83 -12.81 -8.70
N CYS A 476 -15.63 -14.02 -8.17
CA CYS A 476 -14.38 -14.78 -8.19
C CYS A 476 -14.29 -15.71 -9.41
N ASN A 477 -14.82 -15.29 -10.57
CA ASN A 477 -14.71 -15.97 -11.86
C ASN A 477 -13.25 -16.08 -12.40
N SER A 478 -12.24 -15.76 -11.58
CA SER A 478 -10.82 -15.99 -11.89
C SER A 478 -10.33 -17.15 -11.04
N SER A 479 -10.16 -18.32 -11.66
CA SER A 479 -9.47 -19.49 -11.08
C SER A 479 -8.22 -19.06 -10.30
N ASP A 480 -7.51 -18.05 -10.80
CA ASP A 480 -6.30 -17.46 -10.23
C ASP A 480 -6.45 -16.93 -8.79
N LYS A 481 -7.59 -16.35 -8.40
CA LYS A 481 -7.77 -15.81 -7.03
C LYS A 481 -7.98 -16.93 -6.02
N LEU A 482 -8.82 -17.90 -6.39
CA LEU A 482 -9.05 -19.09 -5.58
C LEU A 482 -7.78 -19.93 -5.49
N GLU A 483 -7.05 -20.08 -6.60
CA GLU A 483 -5.77 -20.81 -6.62
C GLU A 483 -4.73 -20.14 -5.73
N LYS A 484 -4.60 -18.81 -5.78
CA LYS A 484 -3.72 -18.05 -4.88
C LYS A 484 -4.12 -18.20 -3.41
N GLU A 485 -5.41 -18.23 -3.10
CA GLU A 485 -5.90 -18.44 -1.75
C GLU A 485 -5.57 -19.86 -1.25
N LEU A 486 -5.79 -20.88 -2.08
CA LEU A 486 -5.52 -22.29 -1.75
C LEU A 486 -4.02 -22.58 -1.60
N VAL A 487 -3.19 -21.99 -2.47
CA VAL A 487 -1.72 -22.01 -2.32
C VAL A 487 -1.30 -21.30 -1.03
N GLY A 488 -2.01 -20.23 -0.65
CA GLY A 488 -1.80 -19.58 0.65
C GLY A 488 -2.00 -20.52 1.86
N PHE A 489 -2.78 -21.60 1.72
CA PHE A 489 -3.02 -22.58 2.79
C PHE A 489 -1.95 -23.67 2.91
N THR A 490 -1.09 -23.85 1.89
CA THR A 490 0.02 -24.81 2.00
C THR A 490 1.17 -24.25 2.84
N GLY A 491 1.23 -22.92 3.06
CA GLY A 491 2.34 -22.28 3.77
C GLY A 491 3.68 -22.62 3.08
N ASP A 492 4.67 -23.07 3.87
CA ASP A 492 5.97 -23.53 3.35
C ASP A 492 5.97 -24.99 2.85
N SER A 493 4.82 -25.68 2.92
CA SER A 493 4.68 -27.06 2.45
C SER A 493 4.73 -27.11 0.92
N THR A 494 5.51 -28.04 0.38
CA THR A 494 5.54 -28.35 -1.06
C THR A 494 4.39 -29.26 -1.53
N ASP A 495 3.54 -29.71 -0.60
CA ASP A 495 2.37 -30.54 -0.88
C ASP A 495 1.19 -29.71 -1.43
N CYS A 496 1.28 -29.40 -2.72
CA CYS A 496 0.26 -28.65 -3.48
C CYS A 496 -0.60 -29.56 -4.37
N GLY A 497 -0.30 -30.87 -4.43
CA GLY A 497 -0.91 -31.80 -5.39
C GLY A 497 -2.42 -31.98 -5.20
N TRP A 498 -2.92 -31.79 -3.97
CA TRP A 498 -4.34 -31.86 -3.66
C TRP A 498 -5.13 -30.68 -4.24
N ILE A 499 -4.50 -29.51 -4.47
CA ILE A 499 -5.18 -28.28 -4.94
C ILE A 499 -5.79 -28.53 -6.32
N GLN A 500 -4.99 -29.03 -7.27
CA GLN A 500 -5.45 -29.34 -8.62
C GLN A 500 -6.57 -30.38 -8.58
N SER A 501 -6.44 -31.42 -7.74
CA SER A 501 -7.48 -32.44 -7.57
C SER A 501 -8.82 -31.85 -7.11
N ARG A 502 -8.83 -30.86 -6.19
CA ARG A 502 -10.06 -30.19 -5.76
C ARG A 502 -10.65 -29.31 -6.85
N PHE A 503 -9.83 -28.61 -7.62
CA PHE A 503 -10.29 -27.83 -8.77
C PHE A 503 -10.97 -28.72 -9.82
N ASP A 504 -10.33 -29.84 -10.16
CA ASP A 504 -10.88 -30.79 -11.13
C ASP A 504 -12.22 -31.37 -10.63
N GLN A 505 -12.29 -31.76 -9.35
CA GLN A 505 -13.52 -32.25 -8.72
C GLN A 505 -14.64 -31.20 -8.74
N PHE A 506 -14.33 -29.93 -8.42
CA PHE A 506 -15.32 -28.85 -8.44
C PHE A 506 -15.79 -28.51 -9.87
N HIS A 507 -14.88 -28.50 -10.85
CA HIS A 507 -15.25 -28.29 -12.25
C HIS A 507 -16.14 -29.43 -12.76
N ASN A 508 -15.83 -30.67 -12.38
CA ASN A 508 -16.64 -31.82 -12.71
C ASN A 508 -18.00 -31.81 -12.00
N PHE A 509 -18.10 -31.28 -10.78
CA PHE A 509 -19.38 -31.07 -10.09
C PHE A 509 -20.33 -30.16 -10.87
N LYS A 510 -19.85 -29.08 -11.49
CA LYS A 510 -20.69 -28.28 -12.40
C LYS A 510 -21.21 -29.10 -13.60
N THR A 511 -20.44 -30.09 -14.05
CA THR A 511 -20.84 -30.99 -15.13
C THR A 511 -21.91 -32.00 -14.69
N VAL A 512 -21.92 -32.41 -13.41
CA VAL A 512 -22.91 -33.36 -12.85
C VAL A 512 -24.35 -32.87 -13.04
N TYR A 513 -24.62 -31.57 -12.88
CA TYR A 513 -25.95 -31.01 -13.09
C TYR A 513 -26.46 -31.18 -14.53
N THR A 514 -25.56 -31.17 -15.52
CA THR A 514 -25.96 -31.38 -16.93
C THR A 514 -26.38 -32.82 -17.21
N CYS A 515 -25.94 -33.77 -16.37
CA CYS A 515 -26.24 -35.20 -16.51
C CYS A 515 -27.58 -35.61 -15.88
N LEU A 516 -28.22 -34.72 -15.12
CA LEU A 516 -29.38 -35.05 -14.27
C LEU A 516 -30.57 -35.60 -15.04
N LYS A 517 -30.89 -35.00 -16.20
CA LYS A 517 -32.00 -35.44 -17.05
C LYS A 517 -31.80 -36.88 -17.53
N GLY A 518 -30.62 -37.19 -18.08
CA GLY A 518 -30.26 -38.53 -18.54
C GLY A 518 -30.21 -39.55 -17.40
N ALA A 519 -29.59 -39.19 -16.27
CA ALA A 519 -29.51 -40.05 -15.08
C ALA A 519 -30.90 -40.45 -14.56
N ASN A 520 -31.83 -39.51 -14.45
CA ASN A 520 -33.21 -39.79 -14.03
C ASN A 520 -33.95 -40.70 -15.02
N ALA A 521 -33.79 -40.47 -16.33
CA ALA A 521 -34.43 -41.31 -17.35
C ALA A 521 -33.98 -42.77 -17.28
N ILE A 522 -32.67 -43.00 -17.09
CA ILE A 522 -32.11 -44.35 -16.91
C ILE A 522 -32.61 -44.97 -15.61
N MET A 523 -32.58 -44.23 -14.50
CA MET A 523 -32.99 -44.76 -13.19
C MET A 523 -34.48 -45.15 -13.15
N ASN A 524 -35.32 -44.47 -13.90
CA ASN A 524 -36.72 -44.84 -14.09
C ASN A 524 -36.87 -46.21 -14.80
N ILE A 525 -36.03 -46.49 -15.80
CA ILE A 525 -36.02 -47.79 -16.49
C ILE A 525 -35.50 -48.88 -15.55
N VAL A 526 -34.41 -48.62 -14.81
CA VAL A 526 -33.85 -49.54 -13.80
C VAL A 526 -34.92 -49.96 -12.80
N GLY A 527 -35.66 -48.99 -12.24
CA GLY A 527 -36.75 -49.27 -11.30
C GLY A 527 -37.90 -50.04 -11.93
N LYS A 528 -38.34 -49.67 -13.15
CA LYS A 528 -39.52 -50.26 -13.81
C LYS A 528 -39.29 -51.69 -14.31
N TYR A 529 -38.08 -51.99 -14.81
CA TYR A 529 -37.70 -53.33 -15.25
C TYR A 529 -37.02 -54.17 -14.17
N GLY A 530 -36.89 -53.64 -12.94
CA GLY A 530 -36.35 -54.36 -11.79
C GLY A 530 -34.91 -54.83 -11.97
N LEU A 531 -34.07 -54.01 -12.62
CA LEU A 531 -32.67 -54.35 -12.87
C LEU A 531 -31.89 -54.37 -11.54
N LYS A 532 -31.13 -55.44 -11.31
CA LYS A 532 -30.39 -55.74 -10.07
C LYS A 532 -28.88 -55.58 -10.21
N GLY A 533 -28.38 -55.16 -11.37
CA GLY A 533 -26.95 -54.87 -11.54
C GLY A 533 -26.52 -53.58 -10.83
N ASP A 534 -25.23 -53.27 -10.93
CA ASP A 534 -24.66 -52.09 -10.28
C ASP A 534 -24.95 -50.80 -11.07
N PHE A 535 -25.73 -49.91 -10.45
CA PHE A 535 -26.03 -48.55 -10.93
C PHE A 535 -25.60 -47.48 -9.92
N SER A 536 -24.63 -47.81 -9.05
CA SER A 536 -24.17 -46.94 -7.96
C SER A 536 -23.67 -45.58 -8.47
N HIS A 537 -22.96 -45.51 -9.60
CA HIS A 537 -22.47 -44.26 -10.18
C HIS A 537 -23.62 -43.31 -10.58
N ILE A 538 -24.65 -43.81 -11.27
CA ILE A 538 -25.82 -43.00 -11.67
C ILE A 538 -26.63 -42.59 -10.44
N SER A 539 -26.75 -43.47 -9.44
CA SER A 539 -27.39 -43.14 -8.16
C SER A 539 -26.66 -42.02 -7.40
N GLN A 540 -25.32 -42.04 -7.38
CA GLN A 540 -24.50 -41.00 -6.78
C GLN A 540 -24.69 -39.64 -7.47
N ILE A 541 -24.75 -39.58 -8.80
CA ILE A 541 -25.04 -38.35 -9.57
C ILE A 541 -26.39 -37.74 -9.15
N ILE A 542 -27.42 -38.56 -8.96
CA ILE A 542 -28.74 -38.09 -8.50
C ILE A 542 -28.69 -37.60 -7.05
N LYS A 543 -27.91 -38.22 -6.17
CA LYS A 543 -27.74 -37.75 -4.77
C LYS A 543 -27.04 -36.40 -4.70
N ILE A 544 -25.94 -36.25 -5.46
CA ILE A 544 -25.16 -35.01 -5.54
C ILE A 544 -26.06 -33.84 -6.00
N THR A 545 -26.87 -34.05 -7.05
CA THR A 545 -27.77 -33.02 -7.59
C THR A 545 -28.97 -32.68 -6.72
N LYS A 546 -29.38 -33.57 -5.81
CA LYS A 546 -30.44 -33.32 -4.83
C LYS A 546 -29.99 -32.51 -3.61
N GLY A 547 -28.71 -32.18 -3.53
CA GLY A 547 -28.15 -31.40 -2.42
C GLY A 547 -27.80 -32.24 -1.19
N ASP A 548 -27.63 -33.56 -1.35
CA ASP A 548 -27.07 -34.38 -0.28
C ASP A 548 -25.61 -33.99 -0.02
N ASP A 549 -25.17 -34.02 1.24
CA ASP A 549 -23.83 -33.65 1.68
C ASP A 549 -22.79 -34.70 1.23
N VAL A 550 -22.36 -34.60 -0.03
CA VAL A 550 -21.40 -35.53 -0.65
C VAL A 550 -19.99 -34.94 -0.60
N GLU A 551 -19.12 -35.62 0.15
CA GLU A 551 -17.68 -35.33 0.23
C GLU A 551 -17.00 -35.39 -1.14
N MET A 552 -16.16 -34.40 -1.47
CA MET A 552 -15.49 -34.29 -2.76
C MET A 552 -14.58 -35.49 -3.07
N LYS A 553 -13.93 -36.12 -2.07
CA LYS A 553 -13.09 -37.31 -2.29
C LYS A 553 -13.86 -38.53 -2.80
N LYS A 554 -15.19 -38.59 -2.58
CA LYS A 554 -16.04 -39.65 -3.14
C LYS A 554 -16.27 -39.46 -4.65
N PHE A 555 -15.86 -38.32 -5.19
CA PHE A 555 -15.86 -37.99 -6.60
C PHE A 555 -14.58 -38.52 -7.28
N ASP A 556 -14.65 -39.76 -7.75
CA ASP A 556 -13.55 -40.49 -8.40
C ASP A 556 -13.66 -40.47 -9.94
N VAL A 557 -12.58 -40.88 -10.62
CA VAL A 557 -12.45 -41.03 -12.08
C VAL A 557 -13.59 -41.86 -12.69
N SER A 558 -14.11 -42.84 -11.96
CA SER A 558 -15.25 -43.66 -12.42
C SER A 558 -16.53 -42.83 -12.60
N LEU A 559 -16.81 -41.88 -11.71
CA LEU A 559 -17.94 -40.96 -11.81
C LEU A 559 -17.77 -39.97 -12.97
N VAL A 560 -16.54 -39.52 -13.23
CA VAL A 560 -16.22 -38.65 -14.38
C VAL A 560 -16.52 -39.37 -15.70
N LYS A 561 -16.16 -40.65 -15.80
CA LYS A 561 -16.49 -41.48 -16.96
C LYS A 561 -18.00 -41.65 -17.14
N THR A 562 -18.74 -41.87 -16.06
CA THR A 562 -20.21 -41.93 -16.14
C THR A 562 -20.82 -40.58 -16.52
N CYS A 563 -20.28 -39.46 -16.02
CA CYS A 563 -20.73 -38.11 -16.39
C CYS A 563 -20.43 -37.77 -17.86
N SER A 564 -19.27 -38.16 -18.41
CA SER A 564 -18.94 -37.87 -19.81
C SER A 564 -19.92 -38.53 -20.78
N ILE A 565 -20.35 -39.74 -20.47
CA ILE A 565 -21.38 -40.48 -21.21
C ILE A 565 -22.75 -39.80 -21.06
N LEU A 566 -23.17 -39.53 -19.82
CA LEU A 566 -24.49 -38.95 -19.54
C LEU A 566 -24.66 -37.54 -20.11
N ARG A 567 -23.57 -36.76 -20.22
CA ARG A 567 -23.57 -35.44 -20.86
C ARG A 567 -23.99 -35.51 -22.34
N GLY A 568 -23.70 -36.61 -23.03
CA GLY A 568 -24.08 -36.82 -24.43
C GLY A 568 -25.57 -37.14 -24.65
N ILE A 569 -26.35 -37.26 -23.58
CA ILE A 569 -27.78 -37.57 -23.62
C ILE A 569 -28.57 -36.25 -23.70
N ASP A 570 -28.91 -35.84 -24.92
CA ASP A 570 -29.77 -34.69 -25.17
C ASP A 570 -31.27 -35.00 -24.95
N ASP A 571 -32.12 -33.98 -25.09
CA ASP A 571 -33.56 -34.13 -24.86
C ASP A 571 -34.23 -35.16 -25.80
N LYS A 572 -33.68 -35.39 -27.02
CA LYS A 572 -34.21 -36.41 -27.95
C LYS A 572 -33.88 -37.83 -27.45
N LYS A 573 -32.66 -38.05 -26.97
CA LYS A 573 -32.23 -39.33 -26.39
C LYS A 573 -32.98 -39.62 -25.09
N VAL A 574 -33.27 -38.60 -24.28
CA VAL A 574 -34.14 -38.72 -23.09
C VAL A 574 -35.57 -39.11 -23.48
N ASP A 575 -36.16 -38.49 -24.51
CA ASP A 575 -37.51 -38.85 -24.97
C ASP A 575 -37.57 -40.29 -25.49
N CYS A 576 -36.58 -40.72 -26.27
CA CYS A 576 -36.42 -42.10 -26.73
C CYS A 576 -36.48 -43.12 -25.57
N LEU A 577 -35.66 -42.91 -24.53
CA LEU A 577 -35.68 -43.74 -23.32
C LEU A 577 -37.01 -43.64 -22.56
N THR A 578 -37.60 -42.45 -22.48
CA THR A 578 -38.88 -42.21 -21.80
C THR A 578 -40.03 -42.93 -22.50
N VAL A 579 -40.05 -42.97 -23.83
CA VAL A 579 -41.06 -43.70 -24.60
C VAL A 579 -40.89 -45.20 -24.42
N PHE A 580 -39.66 -45.72 -24.47
CA PHE A 580 -39.38 -47.12 -24.15
C PHE A 580 -39.91 -47.50 -22.76
N TYR A 581 -39.58 -46.70 -21.75
CA TYR A 581 -40.10 -46.81 -20.39
C TYR A 581 -41.64 -46.82 -20.34
N LYS A 582 -42.32 -45.94 -21.09
CA LYS A 582 -43.78 -45.86 -21.11
C LYS A 582 -44.44 -47.06 -21.81
N CYS A 583 -43.83 -47.57 -22.88
CA CYS A 583 -44.35 -48.67 -23.70
C CYS A 583 -44.05 -50.06 -23.13
N GLN A 584 -43.74 -50.19 -21.82
CA GLN A 584 -43.43 -51.46 -21.18
C GLN A 584 -44.38 -52.60 -21.54
N PRO A 585 -45.73 -52.45 -21.56
CA PRO A 585 -46.62 -53.56 -21.89
C PRO A 585 -46.41 -54.13 -23.30
N LEU A 586 -46.05 -53.27 -24.27
CA LEU A 586 -45.68 -53.72 -25.63
C LEU A 586 -44.33 -54.44 -25.59
N VAL A 587 -43.34 -53.88 -24.88
CA VAL A 587 -42.00 -54.46 -24.78
C VAL A 587 -42.04 -55.84 -24.13
N ASP A 588 -42.77 -56.01 -23.04
CA ASP A 588 -42.93 -57.28 -22.34
C ASP A 588 -43.68 -58.28 -23.24
N TRP A 589 -44.71 -57.83 -23.95
CA TRP A 589 -45.40 -58.66 -24.93
C TRP A 589 -44.49 -59.10 -26.09
N LEU A 590 -43.65 -58.21 -26.65
CA LEU A 590 -42.69 -58.54 -27.70
C LEU A 590 -41.63 -59.52 -27.18
N LYS A 591 -41.11 -59.27 -25.97
CA LYS A 591 -40.15 -60.15 -25.28
C LYS A 591 -40.70 -61.54 -25.08
N ASP A 592 -41.98 -61.68 -24.73
CA ASP A 592 -42.65 -62.96 -24.52
C ASP A 592 -43.09 -63.60 -25.84
N SER A 593 -43.53 -62.78 -26.79
CA SER A 593 -44.13 -63.25 -28.02
C SER A 593 -43.14 -63.68 -29.08
N MET A 594 -41.95 -63.08 -29.08
CA MET A 594 -40.87 -63.38 -30.02
C MET A 594 -39.78 -64.23 -29.36
N LYS A 595 -40.10 -64.97 -28.29
CA LYS A 595 -39.18 -65.93 -27.68
C LYS A 595 -38.96 -67.10 -28.62
N SER A 596 -37.76 -67.22 -29.16
CA SER A 596 -37.33 -68.45 -29.82
C SER A 596 -36.76 -69.43 -28.79
N MET A 597 -36.93 -70.74 -29.02
CA MET A 597 -36.58 -71.83 -28.09
C MET A 597 -35.07 -72.11 -27.96
N TYR A 598 -34.19 -71.29 -28.57
CA TYR A 598 -32.74 -71.53 -28.62
C TYR A 598 -31.91 -70.66 -27.64
N LEU A 599 -30.75 -71.22 -27.30
CA LEU A 599 -29.85 -70.90 -26.18
C LEU A 599 -29.40 -69.43 -26.06
N TYR A 600 -29.12 -69.04 -24.82
CA TYR A 600 -28.87 -67.72 -24.21
C TYR A 600 -27.92 -66.70 -24.91
N ILE A 601 -27.29 -67.00 -26.04
CA ILE A 601 -26.21 -66.18 -26.62
C ILE A 601 -26.68 -65.28 -27.79
N TRP A 602 -27.83 -65.56 -28.42
CA TRP A 602 -28.30 -64.85 -29.62
C TRP A 602 -29.76 -64.34 -29.52
N LYS A 603 -30.19 -63.85 -28.34
CA LYS A 603 -31.59 -63.46 -28.09
C LYS A 603 -32.12 -62.41 -29.06
N SER A 604 -31.38 -61.33 -29.36
CA SER A 604 -31.82 -60.34 -30.37
C SER A 604 -31.93 -60.89 -31.77
N VAL A 605 -30.98 -61.71 -32.23
CA VAL A 605 -31.02 -62.26 -33.60
C VAL A 605 -32.16 -63.27 -33.75
N ALA A 606 -32.43 -64.05 -32.71
CA ALA A 606 -33.57 -64.95 -32.68
C ALA A 606 -34.90 -64.17 -32.63
N GLY A 607 -35.01 -63.15 -31.76
CA GLY A 607 -36.18 -62.30 -31.67
C GLY A 607 -36.48 -61.52 -32.96
N LEU A 608 -35.46 -61.06 -33.67
CA LEU A 608 -35.62 -60.39 -34.97
C LEU A 608 -36.05 -61.35 -36.08
N LYS A 609 -35.63 -62.62 -36.04
CA LYS A 609 -36.12 -63.64 -36.99
C LYS A 609 -37.60 -63.94 -36.78
N GLU A 610 -38.01 -64.14 -35.53
CA GLU A 610 -39.43 -64.34 -35.18
C GLU A 610 -40.26 -63.09 -35.50
N LEU A 611 -39.71 -61.89 -35.27
CA LEU A 611 -40.33 -60.63 -35.68
C LEU A 611 -40.57 -60.59 -37.19
N LYS A 612 -39.61 -61.04 -38.01
CA LYS A 612 -39.75 -61.05 -39.47
C LYS A 612 -40.94 -61.92 -39.90
N VAL A 613 -41.04 -63.14 -39.36
CA VAL A 613 -42.17 -64.05 -39.63
C VAL A 613 -43.48 -63.42 -39.15
N PHE A 614 -43.47 -62.78 -37.98
CA PHE A 614 -44.65 -62.11 -37.46
C PHE A 614 -45.06 -60.89 -38.28
N VAL A 615 -44.11 -60.14 -38.84
CA VAL A 615 -44.36 -59.00 -39.72
C VAL A 615 -44.99 -59.47 -41.03
N GLU A 616 -44.54 -60.60 -41.59
CA GLU A 616 -45.16 -61.21 -42.77
C GLU A 616 -46.61 -61.63 -42.49
N LEU A 617 -46.88 -62.28 -41.36
CA LEU A 617 -48.24 -62.62 -40.92
C LEU A 617 -49.10 -61.36 -40.68
N ALA A 618 -48.56 -60.37 -39.97
CA ALA A 618 -49.26 -59.11 -39.71
C ALA A 618 -49.54 -58.32 -41.00
N SER A 619 -48.69 -58.45 -42.02
CA SER A 619 -48.92 -57.85 -43.35
C SER A 619 -50.06 -58.54 -44.09
N MET A 620 -50.26 -59.85 -43.88
CA MET A 620 -51.39 -60.60 -44.43
C MET A 620 -52.71 -60.29 -43.70
N SER A 621 -52.65 -60.03 -42.38
CA SER A 621 -53.84 -59.67 -41.57
C SER A 621 -54.19 -58.18 -41.63
N ALA A 622 -53.25 -57.33 -42.01
CA ALA A 622 -53.48 -55.91 -42.22
C ALA A 622 -54.27 -55.70 -43.51
N GLY A 623 -55.19 -54.73 -43.53
CA GLY A 623 -55.86 -54.34 -44.76
C GLY A 623 -54.93 -53.56 -45.71
N GLU A 624 -55.42 -53.26 -46.90
CA GLU A 624 -54.65 -52.64 -47.99
C GLU A 624 -54.51 -51.11 -47.85
N THR A 625 -55.05 -50.50 -46.79
CA THR A 625 -54.96 -49.04 -46.63
C THR A 625 -53.57 -48.61 -46.17
N ASP A 626 -53.12 -47.43 -46.62
CA ASP A 626 -51.81 -46.87 -46.24
C ASP A 626 -51.59 -46.86 -44.72
N ILE A 627 -52.66 -46.56 -43.95
CA ILE A 627 -52.61 -46.54 -42.49
C ILE A 627 -52.31 -47.92 -41.92
N GLU A 628 -52.89 -48.99 -42.47
CA GLU A 628 -52.74 -50.38 -42.02
C GLU A 628 -51.37 -50.95 -42.39
N VAL A 629 -50.89 -50.64 -43.59
CA VAL A 629 -49.53 -50.95 -44.04
C VAL A 629 -48.49 -50.24 -43.15
N ASP A 630 -48.71 -48.97 -42.83
CA ASP A 630 -47.85 -48.19 -41.93
C ASP A 630 -47.80 -48.79 -40.52
N ARG A 631 -48.87 -49.42 -40.01
CA ARG A 631 -48.86 -50.10 -38.69
C ARG A 631 -47.80 -51.18 -38.63
N VAL A 632 -47.74 -52.00 -39.67
CA VAL A 632 -46.82 -53.13 -39.76
C VAL A 632 -45.39 -52.64 -39.98
N GLN A 633 -45.20 -51.60 -40.80
CA GLN A 633 -43.88 -50.97 -40.98
C GLN A 633 -43.37 -50.31 -39.69
N PHE A 634 -44.24 -49.64 -38.94
CA PHE A 634 -43.88 -49.04 -37.65
C PHE A 634 -43.53 -50.10 -36.61
N LEU A 635 -44.27 -51.23 -36.55
CA LEU A 635 -43.90 -52.37 -35.72
C LEU A 635 -42.50 -52.88 -36.04
N HIS A 636 -42.20 -53.10 -37.33
CA HIS A 636 -40.89 -53.58 -37.77
C HIS A 636 -39.78 -52.58 -37.42
N ALA A 637 -39.96 -51.30 -37.77
CA ALA A 637 -38.98 -50.25 -37.53
C ALA A 637 -38.75 -50.01 -36.03
N ALA A 638 -39.81 -49.92 -35.23
CA ALA A 638 -39.71 -49.73 -33.78
C ALA A 638 -39.07 -50.92 -33.09
N THR A 639 -39.48 -52.14 -33.41
CA THR A 639 -38.93 -53.34 -32.75
C THR A 639 -37.48 -53.58 -33.15
N THR A 640 -37.11 -53.29 -34.40
CA THR A 640 -35.72 -53.38 -34.87
C THR A 640 -34.84 -52.31 -34.24
N GLY A 641 -35.28 -51.04 -34.24
CA GLY A 641 -34.50 -49.94 -33.68
C GLY A 641 -34.29 -50.05 -32.16
N TYR A 642 -35.26 -50.60 -31.42
CA TYR A 642 -35.13 -50.86 -29.98
C TYR A 642 -34.66 -52.29 -29.64
N ALA A 643 -34.31 -53.12 -30.63
CA ALA A 643 -33.94 -54.52 -30.42
C ALA A 643 -32.89 -54.76 -29.32
N PRO A 644 -31.82 -53.94 -29.18
CA PRO A 644 -30.86 -54.10 -28.09
C PRO A 644 -31.52 -54.03 -26.69
N LEU A 645 -32.43 -53.09 -26.47
CA LEU A 645 -33.13 -52.93 -25.18
C LEU A 645 -34.31 -53.91 -25.03
N ILE A 646 -34.97 -54.29 -26.13
CA ILE A 646 -36.09 -55.23 -26.09
C ILE A 646 -35.61 -56.65 -25.86
N PHE A 647 -34.57 -57.14 -26.53
CA PHE A 647 -34.23 -58.57 -26.46
C PHE A 647 -32.99 -58.91 -25.62
N ASN A 648 -32.06 -57.95 -25.45
CA ASN A 648 -30.80 -58.21 -24.73
C ASN A 648 -30.77 -57.63 -23.30
N LEU A 649 -31.78 -56.86 -22.87
CA LEU A 649 -31.81 -56.28 -21.53
C LEU A 649 -31.97 -57.37 -20.45
N ASP A 650 -30.86 -57.71 -19.79
CA ASP A 650 -30.80 -58.68 -18.69
C ASP A 650 -30.98 -58.04 -17.30
N THR A 651 -31.55 -58.81 -16.37
CA THR A 651 -31.77 -58.38 -14.98
C THR A 651 -30.49 -58.09 -14.20
N ARG A 652 -29.32 -58.61 -14.60
CA ARG A 652 -28.02 -58.36 -13.93
C ARG A 652 -27.18 -57.28 -14.63
N CYS A 653 -27.74 -56.60 -15.63
CA CYS A 653 -27.07 -55.54 -16.38
C CYS A 653 -26.59 -54.40 -15.47
N ASN A 654 -25.33 -53.98 -15.61
CA ASN A 654 -24.75 -52.84 -14.91
C ASN A 654 -24.86 -51.55 -15.76
N ASP A 655 -24.54 -50.41 -15.15
CA ASP A 655 -24.61 -49.09 -15.78
C ASP A 655 -23.88 -48.98 -17.12
N LEU A 656 -22.63 -49.42 -17.23
CA LEU A 656 -21.84 -49.35 -18.46
C LEU A 656 -22.45 -50.18 -19.59
N HIS A 657 -22.84 -51.44 -19.31
CA HIS A 657 -23.43 -52.30 -20.32
C HIS A 657 -24.81 -51.81 -20.76
N PHE A 658 -25.59 -51.23 -19.84
CA PHE A 658 -26.87 -50.61 -20.17
C PHE A 658 -26.71 -49.44 -21.14
N ILE A 659 -25.70 -48.60 -20.90
CA ILE A 659 -25.36 -47.47 -21.76
C ILE A 659 -24.97 -47.95 -23.17
N GLU A 660 -24.14 -48.98 -23.32
CA GLU A 660 -23.74 -49.52 -24.63
C GLU A 660 -24.96 -49.96 -25.47
N MET A 661 -25.97 -50.55 -24.82
CA MET A 661 -27.23 -50.88 -25.48
C MET A 661 -28.01 -49.62 -25.89
N CYS A 662 -28.02 -48.59 -25.03
CA CYS A 662 -28.63 -47.30 -25.36
C CYS A 662 -27.93 -46.62 -26.54
N GLU A 663 -26.59 -46.67 -26.62
CA GLU A 663 -25.84 -46.11 -27.75
C GLU A 663 -26.21 -46.78 -29.07
N SER A 664 -26.47 -48.09 -29.05
CA SER A 664 -26.93 -48.82 -30.23
C SER A 664 -28.32 -48.36 -30.67
N VAL A 665 -29.25 -48.13 -29.73
CA VAL A 665 -30.58 -47.58 -30.03
C VAL A 665 -30.50 -46.11 -30.47
N TRP A 666 -29.57 -45.32 -29.92
CA TRP A 666 -29.41 -43.92 -30.30
C TRP A 666 -28.81 -43.76 -31.70
N LYS A 667 -27.96 -44.68 -32.17
CA LYS A 667 -27.51 -44.71 -33.58
C LYS A 667 -28.68 -44.93 -34.54
N GLU A 668 -29.64 -45.78 -34.18
CA GLU A 668 -30.87 -45.98 -34.95
C GLU A 668 -31.78 -44.74 -34.86
N LEU A 669 -31.84 -44.06 -33.72
CA LEU A 669 -32.57 -42.80 -33.55
C LEU A 669 -32.00 -41.65 -34.40
N GLU A 670 -30.68 -41.59 -34.56
CA GLU A 670 -30.04 -40.60 -35.44
C GLU A 670 -30.42 -40.82 -36.91
N THR A 671 -30.61 -42.08 -37.30
CA THR A 671 -31.04 -42.47 -38.65
C THR A 671 -32.55 -42.26 -38.84
N ASP A 672 -33.37 -42.56 -37.83
CA ASP A 672 -34.82 -42.38 -37.82
C ASP A 672 -35.27 -41.54 -36.62
N SER A 673 -35.35 -40.22 -36.83
CA SER A 673 -35.80 -39.28 -35.79
C SER A 673 -37.22 -39.53 -35.28
N LYS A 674 -38.05 -40.29 -36.00
CA LYS A 674 -39.43 -40.63 -35.60
C LYS A 674 -39.51 -41.98 -34.87
N LEU A 675 -38.39 -42.65 -34.62
CA LEU A 675 -38.33 -43.96 -33.97
C LEU A 675 -39.11 -44.02 -32.63
N PRO A 676 -39.06 -43.03 -31.71
CA PRO A 676 -39.87 -43.03 -30.51
C PRO A 676 -41.37 -42.91 -30.80
N GLN A 677 -41.75 -42.11 -31.79
CA GLN A 677 -43.15 -41.98 -32.20
C GLN A 677 -43.68 -43.31 -32.75
N LYS A 678 -42.89 -44.00 -33.60
CA LYS A 678 -43.24 -45.33 -34.13
C LYS A 678 -43.48 -46.34 -33.01
N LEU A 679 -42.62 -46.39 -31.99
CA LEU A 679 -42.81 -47.28 -30.84
C LEU A 679 -44.10 -46.97 -30.07
N ARG A 680 -44.41 -45.68 -29.90
CA ARG A 680 -45.64 -45.23 -29.23
C ARG A 680 -46.88 -45.62 -30.02
N ASP A 681 -46.86 -45.46 -31.34
CA ASP A 681 -47.99 -45.79 -32.21
C ASP A 681 -48.19 -47.30 -32.30
N THR A 682 -47.11 -48.09 -32.37
CA THR A 682 -47.16 -49.55 -32.23
C THR A 682 -47.73 -49.97 -30.88
N HIS A 683 -47.38 -49.27 -29.79
CA HIS A 683 -47.89 -49.59 -28.45
C HIS A 683 -49.40 -49.38 -28.34
N GLN A 684 -49.94 -48.33 -28.96
CA GLN A 684 -51.40 -48.11 -29.02
C GLN A 684 -52.15 -49.22 -29.77
N GLN A 685 -51.45 -49.95 -30.64
CA GLN A 685 -52.00 -51.04 -31.45
C GLN A 685 -51.75 -52.43 -30.85
N LEU A 686 -51.28 -52.51 -29.60
CA LEU A 686 -50.93 -53.76 -28.94
C LEU A 686 -52.05 -54.81 -28.94
N ASP A 687 -53.31 -54.40 -28.78
CA ASP A 687 -54.44 -55.33 -28.77
C ASP A 687 -54.72 -55.92 -30.15
N TRP A 688 -54.53 -55.13 -31.21
CA TRP A 688 -54.57 -55.63 -32.58
C TRP A 688 -53.44 -56.63 -32.83
N LEU A 689 -52.20 -56.32 -32.41
CA LEU A 689 -51.05 -57.22 -32.53
C LEU A 689 -51.28 -58.56 -31.80
N LYS A 690 -51.88 -58.52 -30.62
CA LYS A 690 -52.30 -59.73 -29.89
C LYS A 690 -53.33 -60.55 -30.67
N SER A 691 -54.32 -59.89 -31.27
CA SER A 691 -55.35 -60.53 -32.09
C SER A 691 -54.77 -61.19 -33.35
N VAL A 692 -53.83 -60.53 -34.05
CA VAL A 692 -53.10 -61.11 -35.19
C VAL A 692 -52.36 -62.37 -34.76
N LYS A 693 -51.64 -62.31 -33.64
CA LYS A 693 -50.92 -63.48 -33.12
C LYS A 693 -51.84 -64.64 -32.73
N GLN A 694 -53.04 -64.36 -32.21
CA GLN A 694 -54.02 -65.37 -31.83
C GLN A 694 -54.75 -65.96 -33.04
N SER A 695 -55.10 -65.13 -34.03
CA SER A 695 -55.85 -65.53 -35.24
C SER A 695 -55.02 -66.45 -36.15
N HIS A 696 -53.72 -66.22 -36.23
CA HIS A 696 -52.80 -67.03 -37.04
C HIS A 696 -52.08 -68.11 -36.21
N GLY A 697 -52.45 -68.27 -34.94
CA GLY A 697 -51.83 -69.20 -34.00
C GLY A 697 -52.29 -70.65 -34.18
N SER A 698 -51.67 -71.35 -35.12
CA SER A 698 -51.39 -72.83 -35.16
C SER A 698 -51.70 -73.49 -36.50
N VAL A 699 -52.63 -72.99 -37.30
CA VAL A 699 -53.03 -73.67 -38.56
C VAL A 699 -52.22 -73.17 -39.76
N GLU A 700 -52.03 -71.87 -39.90
CA GLU A 700 -51.39 -71.30 -41.10
C GLU A 700 -49.86 -71.35 -41.07
N VAL A 701 -49.25 -71.20 -39.89
CA VAL A 701 -47.79 -71.40 -39.68
C VAL A 701 -47.40 -72.85 -39.98
N SER A 702 -48.29 -73.81 -39.68
CA SER A 702 -48.11 -75.22 -40.06
C SER A 702 -48.17 -75.40 -41.57
N SER A 703 -49.09 -74.73 -42.28
CA SER A 703 -49.24 -74.84 -43.73
C SER A 703 -48.08 -74.20 -44.51
N LEU A 704 -47.57 -73.05 -44.05
CA LEU A 704 -46.41 -72.38 -44.67
C LEU A 704 -45.13 -73.21 -44.47
N SER A 705 -44.90 -73.70 -43.24
CA SER A 705 -43.78 -74.61 -42.93
C SER A 705 -43.91 -75.95 -43.68
N GLN A 706 -45.12 -76.50 -43.82
CA GLN A 706 -45.37 -77.70 -44.64
C GLN A 706 -45.15 -77.44 -46.13
N THR A 707 -45.52 -76.27 -46.65
CA THR A 707 -45.29 -75.91 -48.06
C THR A 707 -43.80 -75.79 -48.34
N GLU A 708 -43.04 -75.17 -47.44
CA GLU A 708 -41.58 -75.15 -47.52
C GLU A 708 -40.96 -76.55 -47.42
N ALA A 709 -41.48 -77.42 -46.54
CA ALA A 709 -41.02 -78.81 -46.42
C ALA A 709 -41.34 -79.65 -47.68
N ILE A 710 -42.50 -79.45 -48.30
CA ILE A 710 -42.89 -80.07 -49.58
C ILE A 710 -42.01 -79.53 -50.71
N ASN A 711 -41.70 -78.24 -50.74
CA ASN A 711 -40.80 -77.65 -51.73
C ASN A 711 -39.35 -78.12 -51.55
N ALA A 712 -38.91 -78.32 -50.30
CA ALA A 712 -37.55 -78.74 -50.00
C ALA A 712 -37.32 -80.25 -50.17
N SER A 713 -38.36 -81.07 -49.96
CA SER A 713 -38.20 -82.54 -49.85
C SER A 713 -39.41 -83.39 -50.28
N GLY A 714 -40.47 -82.77 -50.80
CA GLY A 714 -41.67 -83.49 -51.23
C GLY A 714 -41.48 -84.23 -52.56
N THR A 715 -42.15 -85.37 -52.71
CA THR A 715 -42.15 -86.17 -53.95
C THR A 715 -43.60 -86.35 -54.42
N TYR A 716 -43.88 -86.05 -55.69
CA TYR A 716 -45.19 -86.30 -56.29
C TYR A 716 -45.19 -87.65 -56.99
N GLU A 717 -46.16 -88.50 -56.68
CA GLU A 717 -46.33 -89.81 -57.29
C GLU A 717 -47.70 -89.88 -57.97
N VAL A 718 -47.74 -90.31 -59.23
CA VAL A 718 -48.97 -90.38 -60.04
C VAL A 718 -49.22 -91.82 -60.47
N GLY A 719 -50.33 -92.41 -60.04
CA GLY A 719 -50.70 -93.80 -60.31
C GLY A 719 -52.21 -94.09 -60.11
N ASN A 720 -52.68 -95.27 -60.53
CA ASN A 720 -54.10 -95.68 -60.47
C ASN A 720 -54.39 -96.55 -59.22
N SER A 721 -55.31 -96.08 -58.38
CA SER A 721 -55.52 -96.53 -56.99
C SER A 721 -56.20 -97.91 -56.84
N ARG A 722 -55.47 -99.04 -56.98
CA ARG A 722 -56.05 -100.36 -56.64
C ARG A 722 -55.24 -101.38 -55.84
N GLU A 723 -53.99 -101.16 -55.43
CA GLU A 723 -53.25 -102.20 -54.68
C GLU A 723 -52.40 -101.66 -53.52
N ILE A 724 -53.03 -101.11 -52.47
CA ILE A 724 -52.39 -100.94 -51.15
C ILE A 724 -53.42 -101.24 -50.03
N ILE A 725 -53.94 -102.47 -49.99
CA ILE A 725 -54.58 -103.05 -48.80
C ILE A 725 -54.08 -104.48 -48.66
N SER A 726 -52.86 -104.64 -48.15
CA SER A 726 -52.45 -105.81 -47.36
C SER A 726 -50.95 -105.71 -47.08
N LEU A 727 -50.63 -105.28 -45.87
CA LEU A 727 -49.58 -105.83 -45.01
C LEU A 727 -49.61 -105.03 -43.70
N GLN A 728 -50.33 -105.60 -42.74
CA GLN A 728 -50.47 -105.11 -41.37
C GLN A 728 -49.19 -105.36 -40.53
N LYS A 729 -48.94 -104.43 -39.58
CA LYS A 729 -48.52 -104.57 -38.15
C LYS A 729 -48.42 -106.01 -37.54
N PRO A 730 -47.84 -106.24 -36.33
CA PRO A 730 -46.96 -105.42 -35.45
C PRO A 730 -45.79 -106.20 -34.74
N ALA A 731 -44.93 -105.47 -34.02
CA ALA A 731 -44.50 -105.76 -32.64
C ALA A 731 -44.31 -104.43 -31.90
#